data_AF-A0A2N0NW37-F1
#
_entry.id   AF-A0A2N0NW37-F1
#
_cell.length_a   1.000
_cell.length_b   1.000
_cell.length_c   1.000
_cell.angle_alpha   90.00
_cell.angle_beta   90.00
_cell.angle_gamma   90.00
#
_symmetry.space_group_name_H-M   'P 1'
#
loop_
_entity.id
_entity.type
_entity.pdbx_description
1 polymer ?
#
loop_
_entity_poly.entity_id
_entity_poly.type
_entity_poly.pdbx_seq_one_letter_code
_entity_poly.pdbx_strand_id
1 'polypeptide(L)'
;MEHYIPINNSLLVNDPSFQSSRSSPLILIPCMGCHLNDYSLVLQDARIKCTISIRINRLSVFNIFHRSNQVHKRYANLLLKKYFVSTKPLHFIRYSAHSIYLAQHNINTITPVHTSLSANSQTSDNDDIIKQLTLPIQSALLCKDFIKSSLIDIAKKFLPFTNFEFYSDGSVSNIGTINSKSGFGWLQTNPSIPQLSFNGSTIFFPSSFKSESLAILTILLVLPFYATCHIYTDSQNCIDIFNQKLLSPTISPRRRLKQNNFLIWDLIFWLISHHHLTVHLVKVKGHSNNKGNDQADALAKKGRISDDPILINHKFFQQSSLALFNYNHIYIIDRNIRKWSDTPIQSRIFNMAVNNSSLSPINHQITHGDIDWHYTKQWINFNPTDTPTSTKLRNIQSSKIKKSTFNHPTGNILQRNYPDLYPLGRINCTECSFDEDTNSHIGLCPAHRSAIEPLLSKFKQKLIDLIKDEHTSSFSFDIECRINNSNMFKLLPNILDTARQADPTTLIRIPREQPWILLLHHLIPRDLAVFFDNYFSKKNERSRFLIQFVSEFISELTTITWSSRSRSFKRWEKSLDITLKKKKNYRKNKSPSRLQPPLSADETPLIAPFQRRRQYTRYYHNKVLPYFKQLVNIDVSACIRWTTCNFLHSGTWESYRDSLLFNLDQFSPIQSLLDSYNPPRT
;
A
#
# COMPACT_ATOMS: atom_id res chain seq x y z
N MET A 1 30.66 21.84 26.52
CA MET A 1 29.79 20.67 26.26
C MET A 1 29.40 20.09 27.61
N GLU A 2 28.10 20.03 27.89
CA GLU A 2 27.59 19.33 29.08
C GLU A 2 27.40 17.84 28.76
N HIS A 3 27.90 16.95 29.61
CA HIS A 3 27.74 15.50 29.43
C HIS A 3 26.44 15.03 30.11
N TYR A 4 25.76 14.04 29.51
CA TYR A 4 24.49 13.52 30.00
C TYR A 4 24.54 12.00 30.07
N ILE A 5 23.99 11.42 31.15
CA ILE A 5 23.95 9.97 31.39
C ILE A 5 22.51 9.45 31.50
N PRO A 6 22.25 8.19 31.10
CA PRO A 6 20.95 7.55 31.28
C PRO A 6 20.62 7.35 32.77
N ILE A 7 19.38 7.63 33.17
CA ILE A 7 18.88 7.25 34.49
C ILE A 7 18.75 5.73 34.57
N ASN A 8 19.30 5.15 35.64
CA ASN A 8 19.18 3.73 35.92
C ASN A 8 17.78 3.41 36.46
N ASN A 9 17.12 2.38 35.91
CA ASN A 9 15.72 2.05 36.20
C ASN A 9 15.43 1.86 37.70
N SER A 10 16.41 1.51 38.53
CA SER A 10 16.26 1.28 39.97
C SER A 10 15.74 2.48 40.76
N LEU A 11 15.97 3.71 40.29
CA LEU A 11 15.46 4.93 40.94
C LEU A 11 13.99 5.26 40.59
N LEU A 12 13.40 4.56 39.60
CA LEU A 12 12.02 4.75 39.13
C LEU A 12 11.04 3.73 39.75
N VAL A 13 11.51 2.78 40.57
CA VAL A 13 10.73 1.59 41.00
C VAL A 13 9.85 1.84 42.25
N ASN A 14 9.97 2.97 42.94
CA ASN A 14 9.24 3.19 44.21
C ASN A 14 7.76 3.62 44.05
N ASP A 15 7.16 3.47 42.88
CA ASP A 15 5.72 3.72 42.67
C ASP A 15 5.04 2.46 42.07
N PRO A 16 4.18 1.77 42.84
CA PRO A 16 3.57 0.49 42.45
C PRO A 16 2.60 0.59 41.26
N SER A 17 2.34 1.80 40.76
CA SER A 17 1.54 2.03 39.56
C SER A 17 2.30 1.77 38.24
N PHE A 18 3.62 1.59 38.27
CA PHE A 18 4.44 1.36 37.07
C PHE A 18 4.69 -0.14 36.81
N GLN A 19 3.66 -0.85 36.39
CA GLN A 19 3.84 -2.18 35.80
C GLN A 19 4.60 -2.09 34.46
N SER A 20 5.51 -3.04 34.28
CA SER A 20 6.50 -3.20 33.21
C SER A 20 5.94 -3.13 31.78
N SER A 21 5.75 -1.92 31.25
CA SER A 21 5.73 -1.73 29.80
C SER A 21 7.18 -1.75 29.29
N ARG A 22 7.50 -2.63 28.33
CA ARG A 22 8.83 -2.77 27.69
C ARG A 22 9.24 -1.54 26.85
N SER A 23 8.72 -0.35 27.15
CA SER A 23 8.86 0.86 26.34
C SER A 23 8.89 2.13 27.21
N SER A 24 9.67 2.17 28.29
CA SER A 24 9.99 3.44 28.94
C SER A 24 10.91 4.27 28.02
N PRO A 25 10.63 5.58 27.84
CA PRO A 25 11.52 6.47 27.11
C PRO A 25 12.84 6.66 27.87
N LEU A 26 13.93 6.89 27.14
CA LEU A 26 15.24 7.16 27.73
C LEU A 26 15.24 8.56 28.38
N ILE A 27 15.53 8.61 29.68
CA ILE A 27 15.70 9.85 30.44
C ILE A 27 17.20 10.10 30.65
N LEU A 28 17.63 11.32 30.32
CA LEU A 28 19.01 11.78 30.41
C LEU A 28 19.12 12.89 31.47
N ILE A 29 20.11 12.78 32.35
CA ILE A 29 20.42 13.80 33.36
C ILE A 29 21.84 14.33 33.15
N PRO A 30 22.12 15.59 33.51
CA PRO A 30 23.49 16.10 33.52
C PRO A 30 24.37 15.19 34.36
N CYS A 31 25.52 14.81 33.81
CA CYS A 31 26.57 14.14 34.54
C CYS A 31 27.09 15.08 35.63
N MET A 32 27.16 14.62 36.87
CA MET A 32 27.59 15.41 38.04
C MET A 32 29.11 15.71 38.08
N GLY A 33 29.85 15.36 37.01
CA GLY A 33 31.33 15.22 37.02
C GLY A 33 31.70 13.84 37.55
N CYS A 34 32.58 13.06 36.93
CA CYS A 34 33.99 13.39 36.63
C CYS A 34 34.55 12.54 35.46
N HIS A 35 35.70 13.01 34.92
CA HIS A 35 36.63 12.37 33.97
C HIS A 35 36.03 11.69 32.71
N LEU A 36 36.48 12.10 31.53
CA LEU A 36 36.12 11.56 30.20
C LEU A 36 36.34 10.03 30.01
N ASN A 37 36.78 9.31 31.04
CA ASN A 37 37.02 7.86 31.10
C ASN A 37 36.28 7.20 32.29
N ASP A 38 34.97 7.43 32.41
CA ASP A 38 34.18 6.82 33.48
C ASP A 38 33.91 5.33 33.21
N TYR A 39 34.69 4.46 33.86
CA TYR A 39 34.55 3.00 33.84
C TYR A 39 33.19 2.52 34.36
N SER A 40 32.40 3.36 35.03
CA SER A 40 31.07 3.01 35.54
C SER A 40 30.02 2.80 34.43
N LEU A 41 30.24 3.34 33.23
CA LEU A 41 29.39 3.06 32.05
C LEU A 41 29.57 1.62 31.51
N VAL A 42 30.67 0.95 31.87
CA VAL A 42 30.98 -0.45 31.52
C VAL A 42 30.32 -1.42 32.50
N LEU A 43 30.18 -1.03 33.78
CA LEU A 43 29.80 -1.92 34.88
C LEU A 43 28.31 -2.30 34.95
N GLN A 44 27.44 -1.68 34.15
CA GLN A 44 26.01 -2.03 34.16
C GLN A 44 25.65 -3.22 33.25
N ASP A 45 26.59 -3.72 32.43
CA ASP A 45 26.40 -4.96 31.66
C ASP A 45 27.73 -5.73 31.57
N ALA A 46 27.92 -6.73 32.44
CA ALA A 46 29.14 -7.54 32.55
C ALA A 46 29.53 -8.34 31.28
N ARG A 47 28.78 -8.18 30.17
CA ARG A 47 29.07 -8.79 28.86
C ARG A 47 29.89 -7.89 27.93
N ILE A 48 30.09 -6.62 28.25
CA ILE A 48 30.86 -5.69 27.42
C ILE A 48 32.35 -5.84 27.75
N LYS A 49 33.07 -6.66 26.95
CA LYS A 49 34.49 -6.96 27.17
C LYS A 49 35.46 -5.92 26.59
N CYS A 50 35.02 -5.09 25.63
CA CYS A 50 35.85 -4.06 24.99
C CYS A 50 35.06 -2.76 24.77
N THR A 51 35.67 -1.61 25.06
CA THR A 51 35.18 -0.26 24.73
C THR A 51 36.06 0.32 23.63
N ILE A 52 35.45 0.84 22.55
CA ILE A 52 36.17 1.49 21.46
C ILE A 52 35.68 2.94 21.39
N SER A 53 36.60 3.89 21.54
CA SER A 53 36.32 5.33 21.48
C SER A 53 36.91 5.92 20.21
N ILE A 54 36.08 6.57 19.38
CA ILE A 54 36.49 7.10 18.07
C ILE A 54 36.03 8.54 17.90
N ARG A 55 36.92 9.35 17.33
CA ARG A 55 36.65 10.74 16.97
C ARG A 55 35.89 10.78 15.64
N ILE A 56 34.67 11.30 15.65
CA ILE A 56 33.83 11.43 14.46
C ILE A 56 33.86 12.85 13.92
N ASN A 57 33.89 12.98 12.58
CA ASN A 57 33.95 14.28 11.88
C ASN A 57 32.60 15.02 11.87
N ARG A 58 31.52 14.36 12.33
CA ARG A 58 30.15 14.89 12.36
C ARG A 58 29.45 14.52 13.67
N LEU A 59 28.68 15.44 14.24
CA LEU A 59 27.87 15.24 15.43
C LEU A 59 26.62 14.38 15.12
N SER A 60 26.40 13.31 15.89
CA SER A 60 25.13 12.57 15.85
C SER A 60 24.10 13.24 16.76
N VAL A 61 22.97 13.67 16.19
CA VAL A 61 21.91 14.40 16.90
C VAL A 61 20.63 13.57 16.98
N PHE A 62 19.89 13.69 18.08
CA PHE A 62 18.54 13.13 18.23
C PHE A 62 17.63 14.12 18.95
N ASN A 63 16.32 14.01 18.70
CA ASN A 63 15.34 14.92 19.26
C ASN A 63 14.93 14.50 20.68
N ILE A 64 14.66 15.50 21.50
CA ILE A 64 14.06 15.36 22.83
C ILE A 64 12.59 15.80 22.78
N PHE A 65 11.74 15.24 23.64
CA PHE A 65 10.38 15.73 23.80
C PHE A 65 10.39 17.13 24.40
N HIS A 66 9.57 18.02 23.85
CA HIS A 66 9.37 19.35 24.41
C HIS A 66 8.67 19.27 25.79
N ARG A 67 8.92 20.24 26.68
CA ARG A 67 8.33 20.29 28.04
C ARG A 67 6.80 20.27 28.07
N SER A 68 6.16 20.78 27.01
CA SER A 68 4.71 20.77 26.85
C SER A 68 4.12 19.40 26.48
N ASN A 69 4.95 18.44 26.03
CA ASN A 69 4.50 17.14 25.56
C ASN A 69 4.02 16.24 26.72
N GLN A 70 2.90 15.52 26.51
CA GLN A 70 2.35 14.60 27.51
C GLN A 70 3.35 13.56 28.01
N VAL A 71 4.23 13.05 27.13
CA VAL A 71 5.26 12.08 27.50
C VAL A 71 6.27 12.69 28.47
N HIS A 72 6.65 13.95 28.29
CA HIS A 72 7.54 14.64 29.23
C HIS A 72 6.81 14.97 30.55
N LYS A 73 5.53 15.38 30.47
CA LYS A 73 4.71 15.70 31.66
C LYS A 73 4.53 14.50 32.58
N ARG A 74 4.52 13.26 32.07
CA ARG A 74 4.49 12.03 32.88
C ARG A 74 5.68 11.90 33.85
N TYR A 75 6.79 12.57 33.55
CA TYR A 75 8.01 12.55 34.36
C TYR A 75 8.26 13.87 35.08
N ALA A 76 7.28 14.78 35.10
CA ALA A 76 7.39 16.08 35.78
C ALA A 76 7.64 15.95 37.29
N ASN A 77 7.17 14.86 37.91
CA ASN A 77 7.32 14.60 39.34
C ASN A 77 8.68 14.02 39.73
N LEU A 78 9.60 13.82 38.79
CA LEU A 78 10.97 13.39 39.13
C LEU A 78 11.68 14.54 39.86
N LEU A 79 12.25 14.25 41.03
CA LEU A 79 13.06 15.17 41.86
C LEU A 79 14.43 15.47 41.21
N LEU A 80 14.45 15.90 39.95
CA LEU A 80 15.64 16.14 39.16
C LEU A 80 15.68 17.60 38.70
N LYS A 81 16.75 18.32 39.07
CA LYS A 81 16.92 19.74 38.73
C LYS A 81 16.93 20.02 37.22
N LYS A 82 17.50 19.10 36.42
CA LYS A 82 17.57 19.20 34.95
C LYS A 82 17.57 17.78 34.38
N TYR A 83 16.66 17.50 33.44
CA TYR A 83 16.61 16.22 32.73
C TYR A 83 16.01 16.41 31.33
N PHE A 84 16.27 15.45 30.45
CA PHE A 84 15.72 15.39 29.10
C PHE A 84 15.09 14.03 28.83
N VAL A 85 13.97 14.02 28.12
CA VAL A 85 13.32 12.78 27.67
C VAL A 85 13.57 12.61 26.17
N SER A 86 14.35 11.59 25.81
CA SER A 86 14.68 11.29 24.42
C SER A 86 13.47 10.73 23.67
N THR A 87 13.31 11.11 22.40
CA THR A 87 12.34 10.49 21.48
C THR A 87 12.76 9.07 21.05
N LYS A 88 14.02 8.68 21.29
CA LYS A 88 14.59 7.38 20.94
C LYS A 88 15.09 6.64 22.19
N PRO A 89 14.85 5.32 22.30
CA PRO A 89 15.36 4.53 23.42
C PRO A 89 16.88 4.30 23.33
N LEU A 90 17.53 4.01 24.46
CA LEU A 90 18.99 3.87 24.56
C LEU A 90 19.57 2.81 23.62
N HIS A 91 18.91 1.66 23.49
CA HIS A 91 19.37 0.59 22.58
C HIS A 91 19.42 1.06 21.11
N PHE A 92 18.49 1.91 20.69
CA PHE A 92 18.46 2.44 19.33
C PHE A 92 19.61 3.42 19.10
N ILE A 93 19.94 4.25 20.10
CA ILE A 93 21.08 5.15 20.05
C ILE A 93 22.39 4.36 19.98
N ARG A 94 22.54 3.32 20.83
CA ARG A 94 23.69 2.40 20.80
C ARG A 94 23.84 1.69 19.45
N TYR A 95 22.74 1.17 18.91
CA TYR A 95 22.74 0.53 17.59
C TYR A 95 23.13 1.51 16.47
N SER A 96 22.65 2.76 16.53
CA SER A 96 23.02 3.80 15.56
C SER A 96 24.51 4.14 15.64
N ALA A 97 25.06 4.27 16.85
CA ALA A 97 26.49 4.53 17.06
C ALA A 97 27.35 3.36 16.56
N HIS A 98 26.96 2.11 16.87
CA HIS A 98 27.63 0.91 16.36
C HIS A 98 27.56 0.82 14.82
N SER A 99 26.42 1.19 14.23
CA SER A 99 26.27 1.19 12.76
C SER A 99 27.19 2.23 12.10
N ILE A 100 27.39 3.39 12.71
CA ILE A 100 28.35 4.42 12.26
C ILE A 100 29.78 3.91 12.37
N TYR A 101 30.13 3.28 13.50
CA TYR A 101 31.43 2.63 13.70
C TYR A 101 31.73 1.61 12.60
N LEU A 102 30.79 0.70 12.34
CA LEU A 102 30.92 -0.31 11.29
C LEU A 102 31.07 0.29 9.89
N ALA A 103 30.43 1.43 9.62
CA ALA A 103 30.52 2.14 8.35
C ALA A 103 31.91 2.75 8.13
N GLN A 104 32.50 3.35 9.18
CA GLN A 104 33.81 4.01 9.09
C GLN A 104 34.97 3.01 8.97
N HIS A 105 34.79 1.80 9.52
CA HIS A 105 35.80 0.75 9.45
C HIS A 105 35.56 -0.29 8.35
N ASN A 106 34.60 -0.05 7.46
CA ASN A 106 34.22 -0.99 6.40
C ASN A 106 33.84 -2.40 6.90
N ILE A 107 33.38 -2.53 8.15
CA ILE A 107 33.09 -3.84 8.78
C ILE A 107 31.67 -4.33 8.46
N ASN A 108 30.73 -3.46 8.06
CA ASN A 108 29.39 -3.85 7.58
C ASN A 108 28.83 -2.98 6.44
N THR A 109 29.64 -2.15 5.80
CA THR A 109 29.38 -1.91 4.39
C THR A 109 29.52 -3.24 3.68
N ILE A 110 28.69 -3.45 2.68
CA ILE A 110 28.99 -4.40 1.62
C ILE A 110 30.40 -4.03 1.16
N THR A 111 31.40 -4.71 1.69
CA THR A 111 32.74 -4.66 1.14
C THR A 111 32.56 -5.28 -0.24
N PRO A 112 32.88 -4.56 -1.33
CA PRO A 112 33.32 -5.28 -2.51
C PRO A 112 34.40 -6.23 -1.99
N VAL A 113 34.35 -7.50 -2.38
CA VAL A 113 35.50 -8.37 -2.16
C VAL A 113 36.68 -7.62 -2.79
N HIS A 114 37.53 -7.03 -1.95
CA HIS A 114 38.86 -6.63 -2.37
C HIS A 114 39.54 -7.96 -2.67
N THR A 115 39.46 -8.39 -3.93
CA THR A 115 40.51 -9.25 -4.46
C THR A 115 41.75 -8.39 -4.34
N SER A 116 42.53 -8.63 -3.30
CA SER A 116 43.82 -7.98 -3.11
C SER A 116 44.64 -8.30 -4.36
N LEU A 117 44.80 -7.31 -5.23
CA LEU A 117 45.84 -7.33 -6.26
C LEU A 117 47.15 -7.46 -5.49
N SER A 118 47.73 -8.66 -5.51
CA SER A 118 49.14 -8.82 -5.28
C SER A 118 49.83 -7.94 -6.32
N ALA A 119 50.31 -6.79 -5.88
CA ALA A 119 51.19 -5.93 -6.67
C ALA A 119 52.47 -6.74 -6.93
N ASN A 120 52.50 -7.43 -8.06
CA ASN A 120 53.70 -8.03 -8.65
C ASN A 120 53.40 -8.40 -10.10
N SER A 121 53.46 -7.41 -10.99
CA SER A 121 54.21 -7.45 -12.26
C SER A 121 53.79 -6.30 -13.17
N GLN A 122 54.79 -5.58 -13.65
CA GLN A 122 54.67 -4.51 -14.62
C GLN A 122 54.38 -5.13 -15.99
N THR A 123 53.12 -5.05 -16.43
CA THR A 123 52.59 -4.88 -17.80
C THR A 123 51.12 -5.30 -17.76
N SER A 124 50.20 -4.37 -17.47
CA SER A 124 48.77 -4.66 -17.64
C SER A 124 48.47 -4.75 -19.13
N ASP A 125 48.25 -5.95 -19.65
CA ASP A 125 47.74 -6.14 -21.00
C ASP A 125 46.45 -5.32 -21.18
N ASN A 126 46.36 -4.53 -22.25
CA ASN A 126 45.15 -3.79 -22.61
C ASN A 126 43.90 -4.72 -22.65
N ASP A 127 44.11 -5.99 -22.99
CA ASP A 127 43.08 -7.02 -22.98
C ASP A 127 42.50 -7.31 -21.59
N ASP A 128 43.30 -7.23 -20.52
CA ASP A 128 42.81 -7.44 -19.16
C ASP A 128 41.97 -6.24 -18.68
N ILE A 129 42.39 -5.02 -19.01
CA ILE A 129 41.61 -3.81 -18.74
C ILE A 129 40.27 -3.86 -19.46
N ILE A 130 40.25 -4.26 -20.73
CA ILE A 130 39.02 -4.38 -21.52
C ILE A 130 38.11 -5.49 -20.94
N LYS A 131 38.67 -6.62 -20.52
CA LYS A 131 37.89 -7.69 -19.85
C LYS A 131 37.25 -7.18 -18.56
N GLN A 132 38.02 -6.51 -17.70
CA GLN A 132 37.51 -5.96 -16.44
C GLN A 132 36.44 -4.89 -16.67
N LEU A 133 36.62 -4.02 -17.66
CA LEU A 133 35.66 -2.98 -18.02
C LEU A 133 34.33 -3.56 -18.55
N THR A 134 34.39 -4.66 -19.30
CA THR A 134 33.22 -5.24 -19.98
C THR A 134 32.47 -6.27 -19.12
N LEU A 135 33.12 -6.81 -18.07
CA LEU A 135 32.53 -7.78 -17.14
C LEU A 135 31.20 -7.31 -16.51
N PRO A 136 31.05 -6.05 -16.03
CA PRO A 136 29.78 -5.56 -15.49
C PRO A 136 28.67 -5.53 -16.54
N ILE A 137 28.97 -5.16 -17.79
CA ILE A 137 27.99 -5.14 -18.90
C ILE A 137 27.47 -6.56 -19.17
N GLN A 138 28.37 -7.56 -19.15
CA GLN A 138 28.01 -8.94 -19.39
C GLN A 138 27.20 -9.56 -18.25
N SER A 139 27.61 -9.30 -17.00
CA SER A 139 27.10 -9.99 -15.81
C SER A 139 25.94 -9.28 -15.11
N ALA A 140 25.92 -7.94 -15.12
CA ALA A 140 24.94 -7.14 -14.38
C ALA A 140 23.67 -6.82 -15.18
N LEU A 141 23.63 -7.08 -16.50
CA LEU A 141 22.48 -6.82 -17.36
C LEU A 141 21.82 -8.11 -17.87
N LEU A 142 20.48 -8.12 -17.81
CA LEU A 142 19.62 -9.08 -18.49
C LEU A 142 18.98 -8.36 -19.69
N CYS A 143 19.54 -8.59 -20.87
CA CYS A 143 19.11 -8.05 -22.15
C CYS A 143 19.72 -8.88 -23.29
N LYS A 144 19.19 -8.72 -24.51
CA LYS A 144 19.71 -9.40 -25.71
C LYS A 144 21.17 -9.05 -25.97
N ASP A 145 21.90 -10.00 -26.55
CA ASP A 145 23.36 -9.88 -26.71
C ASP A 145 23.78 -8.71 -27.59
N PHE A 146 23.00 -8.33 -28.61
CA PHE A 146 23.33 -7.18 -29.44
C PHE A 146 23.36 -5.85 -28.65
N ILE A 147 22.56 -5.73 -27.59
CA ILE A 147 22.56 -4.57 -26.69
C ILE A 147 23.86 -4.55 -25.88
N LYS A 148 24.27 -5.72 -25.36
CA LYS A 148 25.54 -5.87 -24.64
C LYS A 148 26.72 -5.53 -25.55
N SER A 149 26.74 -6.07 -26.76
CA SER A 149 27.77 -5.76 -27.77
C SER A 149 27.83 -4.26 -28.07
N SER A 150 26.68 -3.60 -28.25
CA SER A 150 26.62 -2.16 -28.48
C SER A 150 27.23 -1.35 -27.33
N LEU A 151 26.91 -1.70 -26.07
CA LEU A 151 27.50 -1.05 -24.90
C LEU A 151 29.01 -1.32 -24.79
N ILE A 152 29.45 -2.55 -25.08
CA ILE A 152 30.87 -2.93 -25.08
C ILE A 152 31.65 -2.15 -26.15
N ASP A 153 31.08 -1.98 -27.35
CA ASP A 153 31.71 -1.23 -28.42
C ASP A 153 31.86 0.27 -28.09
N ILE A 154 30.86 0.84 -27.42
CA ILE A 154 30.94 2.20 -26.88
C ILE A 154 32.05 2.28 -25.82
N ALA A 155 32.08 1.34 -24.87
CA ALA A 155 33.07 1.32 -23.79
C ALA A 155 34.51 1.25 -24.33
N LYS A 156 34.75 0.42 -25.37
CA LYS A 156 36.05 0.34 -26.06
C LYS A 156 36.44 1.66 -26.71
N LYS A 157 35.49 2.36 -27.35
CA LYS A 157 35.74 3.68 -27.97
C LYS A 157 36.03 4.77 -26.94
N PHE A 158 35.49 4.65 -25.72
CA PHE A 158 35.72 5.59 -24.64
C PHE A 158 37.00 5.34 -23.83
N LEU A 159 37.61 4.15 -23.95
CA LEU A 159 38.82 3.76 -23.23
C LEU A 159 39.97 4.80 -23.24
N PRO A 160 40.26 5.50 -24.36
CA PRO A 160 41.36 6.47 -24.40
C PRO A 160 41.10 7.80 -23.67
N PHE A 161 39.89 8.02 -23.16
CA PHE A 161 39.46 9.33 -22.65
C PHE A 161 39.10 9.26 -21.16
N THR A 162 39.22 10.39 -20.47
CA THR A 162 39.01 10.47 -19.02
C THR A 162 37.98 11.51 -18.57
N ASN A 163 37.66 12.51 -19.39
CA ASN A 163 36.78 13.61 -19.01
C ASN A 163 35.55 13.67 -19.91
N PHE A 164 34.37 13.33 -19.39
CA PHE A 164 33.17 13.18 -20.19
C PHE A 164 32.06 14.16 -19.79
N GLU A 165 31.24 14.50 -20.78
CA GLU A 165 30.01 15.28 -20.59
C GLU A 165 28.87 14.55 -21.29
N PHE A 166 27.76 14.33 -20.57
CA PHE A 166 26.58 13.64 -21.09
C PHE A 166 25.30 14.39 -20.79
N TYR A 167 24.35 14.33 -21.71
CA TYR A 167 22.94 14.61 -21.44
C TYR A 167 22.17 13.29 -21.31
N SER A 168 21.27 13.19 -20.34
CA SER A 168 20.49 11.98 -20.07
C SER A 168 19.03 12.29 -19.79
N ASP A 169 18.13 11.46 -20.31
CA ASP A 169 16.69 11.60 -20.07
C ASP A 169 15.95 10.25 -20.03
N GLY A 170 14.73 10.26 -19.48
CA GLY A 170 13.81 9.14 -19.40
C GLY A 170 12.39 9.50 -19.86
N SER A 171 11.81 8.66 -20.70
CA SER A 171 10.46 8.86 -21.25
C SER A 171 9.52 7.73 -20.84
N VAL A 172 8.30 8.10 -20.44
CA VAL A 172 7.23 7.13 -20.18
C VAL A 172 5.94 7.58 -20.84
N SER A 173 5.21 6.64 -21.46
CA SER A 173 3.92 6.90 -22.08
C SER A 173 2.83 6.00 -21.51
N ASN A 174 1.58 6.44 -21.61
CA ASN A 174 0.40 5.65 -21.24
C ASN A 174 0.50 5.07 -19.81
N ILE A 175 1.03 5.88 -18.88
CA ILE A 175 1.07 5.55 -17.44
C ILE A 175 -0.34 5.17 -17.01
N GLY A 176 -0.47 4.05 -16.34
CA GLY A 176 -1.78 3.60 -15.88
C GLY A 176 -2.58 2.78 -16.88
N THR A 177 -2.04 2.39 -18.04
CA THR A 177 -2.73 1.49 -18.98
C THR A 177 -1.86 0.29 -19.33
N ILE A 178 -2.46 -0.78 -19.90
CA ILE A 178 -1.71 -1.96 -20.39
C ILE A 178 -0.66 -1.63 -21.47
N ASN A 179 -0.74 -0.45 -22.09
CA ASN A 179 0.20 0.02 -23.10
C ASN A 179 1.30 0.90 -22.50
N SER A 180 1.53 0.81 -21.19
CA SER A 180 2.58 1.59 -20.52
C SER A 180 3.96 1.15 -21.01
N LYS A 181 4.72 2.09 -21.56
CA LYS A 181 6.07 1.86 -22.08
C LYS A 181 7.05 2.84 -21.44
N SER A 182 8.26 2.36 -21.14
CA SER A 182 9.32 3.13 -20.48
C SER A 182 10.60 3.03 -21.31
N GLY A 183 11.18 4.17 -21.65
CA GLY A 183 12.45 4.27 -22.38
C GLY A 183 13.39 5.26 -21.76
N PHE A 184 14.66 5.16 -22.08
CA PHE A 184 15.71 6.06 -21.61
C PHE A 184 16.76 6.26 -22.70
N GLY A 185 17.51 7.35 -22.61
CA GLY A 185 18.52 7.68 -23.59
C GLY A 185 19.54 8.68 -23.05
N TRP A 186 20.72 8.66 -23.66
CA TRP A 186 21.77 9.62 -23.37
C TRP A 186 22.64 9.91 -24.58
N LEU A 187 23.30 11.07 -24.54
CA LEU A 187 24.18 11.58 -25.56
C LEU A 187 25.47 12.11 -24.93
N GLN A 188 26.62 11.70 -25.46
CA GLN A 188 27.92 12.28 -25.14
C GLN A 188 28.10 13.60 -25.89
N THR A 189 28.62 14.65 -25.24
CA THR A 189 28.72 16.00 -25.83
C THR A 189 30.06 16.71 -25.67
N ASN A 190 31.03 16.14 -24.95
CA ASN A 190 32.37 16.73 -24.89
C ASN A 190 33.00 16.68 -26.30
N PRO A 191 33.40 17.83 -26.89
CA PRO A 191 33.90 17.93 -28.26
C PRO A 191 35.23 17.20 -28.51
N SER A 192 36.00 16.91 -27.45
CA SER A 192 37.26 16.17 -27.56
C SER A 192 37.10 14.65 -27.67
N ILE A 193 35.86 14.15 -27.65
CA ILE A 193 35.52 12.73 -27.59
C ILE A 193 34.50 12.41 -28.69
N PRO A 194 34.48 11.19 -29.26
CA PRO A 194 33.45 10.80 -30.22
C PRO A 194 32.03 10.98 -29.67
N GLN A 195 31.19 11.68 -30.45
CA GLN A 195 29.80 11.95 -30.12
C GLN A 195 28.94 10.68 -30.26
N LEU A 196 28.97 9.84 -29.25
CA LEU A 196 28.19 8.60 -29.19
C LEU A 196 26.89 8.80 -28.41
N SER A 197 25.88 8.02 -28.76
CA SER A 197 24.57 8.03 -28.10
C SER A 197 24.06 6.61 -27.88
N PHE A 198 23.21 6.45 -26.88
CA PHE A 198 22.55 5.17 -26.61
C PHE A 198 21.10 5.39 -26.20
N ASN A 199 20.25 4.41 -26.48
CA ASN A 199 18.89 4.35 -25.99
C ASN A 199 18.50 2.90 -25.66
N GLY A 200 17.54 2.76 -24.75
CA GLY A 200 17.01 1.46 -24.36
C GLY A 200 15.63 1.56 -23.76
N SER A 201 14.99 0.40 -23.55
CA SER A 201 13.70 0.30 -22.88
C SER A 201 13.81 -0.47 -21.56
N THR A 202 12.78 -0.34 -20.72
CA THR A 202 12.58 -1.22 -19.56
C THR A 202 11.10 -1.55 -19.44
N ILE A 203 10.79 -2.76 -18.98
CA ILE A 203 9.42 -3.29 -19.06
C ILE A 203 8.71 -3.31 -17.71
N PHE A 204 9.38 -3.79 -16.68
CA PHE A 204 8.77 -3.83 -15.35
C PHE A 204 8.82 -2.45 -14.75
N PHE A 205 7.76 -2.13 -14.01
CA PHE A 205 7.74 -1.00 -13.12
C PHE A 205 7.97 0.32 -13.88
N PRO A 206 7.19 0.63 -14.95
CA PRO A 206 7.39 1.83 -15.75
C PRO A 206 7.17 3.09 -14.90
N SER A 207 8.14 4.00 -14.93
CA SER A 207 8.10 5.32 -14.25
C SER A 207 9.27 6.17 -14.77
N SER A 208 9.10 7.49 -14.91
CA SER A 208 10.19 8.32 -15.46
C SER A 208 11.44 8.23 -14.58
N PHE A 209 11.27 8.22 -13.25
CA PHE A 209 12.37 7.99 -12.31
C PHE A 209 13.16 6.69 -12.59
N LYS A 210 12.52 5.60 -13.00
CA LYS A 210 13.22 4.36 -13.36
C LYS A 210 13.99 4.52 -14.67
N SER A 211 13.36 5.10 -15.69
CA SER A 211 14.02 5.40 -16.96
C SER A 211 15.23 6.31 -16.79
N GLU A 212 15.07 7.43 -16.07
CA GLU A 212 16.14 8.39 -15.78
C GLU A 212 17.29 7.73 -15.00
N SER A 213 16.97 6.87 -14.02
CA SER A 213 18.00 6.10 -13.28
C SER A 213 18.77 5.14 -14.19
N LEU A 214 18.11 4.50 -15.17
CA LEU A 214 18.75 3.62 -16.14
C LEU A 214 19.61 4.38 -17.16
N ALA A 215 19.21 5.61 -17.52
CA ALA A 215 20.05 6.48 -18.35
C ALA A 215 21.39 6.75 -17.68
N ILE A 216 21.37 7.14 -16.39
CA ILE A 216 22.59 7.35 -15.59
C ILE A 216 23.40 6.06 -15.49
N LEU A 217 22.75 4.93 -15.15
CA LEU A 217 23.46 3.65 -15.03
C LEU A 217 24.19 3.26 -16.32
N THR A 218 23.53 3.37 -17.47
CA THR A 218 24.12 2.95 -18.75
C THR A 218 25.24 3.87 -19.23
N ILE A 219 25.25 5.15 -18.82
CA ILE A 219 26.42 6.01 -18.96
C ILE A 219 27.59 5.44 -18.15
N LEU A 220 27.38 5.14 -16.87
CA LEU A 220 28.47 4.69 -15.99
C LEU A 220 29.03 3.31 -16.40
N LEU A 221 28.22 2.45 -17.01
CA LEU A 221 28.67 1.16 -17.52
C LEU A 221 29.68 1.26 -18.67
N VAL A 222 29.66 2.34 -19.45
CA VAL A 222 30.54 2.52 -20.60
C VAL A 222 31.76 3.42 -20.31
N LEU A 223 31.91 3.89 -19.07
CA LEU A 223 33.02 4.75 -18.67
C LEU A 223 34.26 3.93 -18.27
N PRO A 224 35.47 4.33 -18.71
CA PRO A 224 36.70 3.69 -18.29
C PRO A 224 37.03 3.98 -16.82
N PHE A 225 37.99 3.23 -16.28
CA PHE A 225 38.50 3.43 -14.92
C PHE A 225 39.02 4.86 -14.72
N TYR A 226 38.80 5.40 -13.52
CA TYR A 226 39.24 6.73 -13.09
C TYR A 226 38.67 7.90 -13.92
N ALA A 227 37.62 7.67 -14.71
CA ALA A 227 36.99 8.72 -15.49
C ALA A 227 36.24 9.73 -14.59
N THR A 228 36.28 10.99 -15.00
CA THR A 228 35.45 12.08 -14.49
C THR A 228 34.32 12.35 -15.47
N CYS A 229 33.08 12.40 -15.00
CA CYS A 229 31.94 12.69 -15.86
C CYS A 229 30.96 13.70 -15.26
N HIS A 230 30.49 14.62 -16.11
CA HIS A 230 29.38 15.52 -15.84
C HIS A 230 28.15 15.02 -16.57
N ILE A 231 27.08 14.72 -15.83
CA ILE A 231 25.81 14.24 -16.38
C ILE A 231 24.74 15.31 -16.16
N TYR A 232 24.30 15.92 -17.25
CA TYR A 232 23.24 16.89 -17.32
C TYR A 232 21.89 16.17 -17.41
N THR A 233 21.03 16.38 -16.39
CA THR A 233 19.70 15.75 -16.32
C THR A 233 18.66 16.72 -15.80
N ASP A 234 17.42 16.59 -16.27
CA ASP A 234 16.27 17.32 -15.74
C ASP A 234 15.60 16.61 -14.54
N SER A 235 16.07 15.43 -14.14
CA SER A 235 15.51 14.70 -13.00
C SER A 235 16.06 15.18 -11.66
N GLN A 236 15.28 16.00 -10.96
CA GLN A 236 15.61 16.37 -9.58
C GLN A 236 15.60 15.13 -8.65
N ASN A 237 14.71 14.18 -8.91
CA ASN A 237 14.60 12.95 -8.10
C ASN A 237 15.89 12.11 -8.17
N CYS A 238 16.51 11.99 -9.35
CA CYS A 238 17.79 11.29 -9.47
C CYS A 238 18.91 12.03 -8.74
N ILE A 239 18.98 13.35 -8.86
CA ILE A 239 19.98 14.17 -8.15
C ILE A 239 19.84 14.04 -6.63
N ASP A 240 18.62 14.11 -6.11
CA ASP A 240 18.35 14.02 -4.67
C ASP A 240 18.75 12.64 -4.12
N ILE A 241 18.44 11.56 -4.83
CA ILE A 241 18.81 10.19 -4.41
C ILE A 241 20.31 9.96 -4.50
N PHE A 242 20.96 10.44 -5.57
CA PHE A 242 22.42 10.38 -5.72
C PHE A 242 23.11 11.09 -4.56
N ASN A 243 22.74 12.34 -4.29
CA ASN A 243 23.28 13.12 -3.17
C ASN A 243 22.98 12.47 -1.81
N GLN A 244 21.77 11.94 -1.61
CA GLN A 244 21.42 11.25 -0.37
C GLN A 244 22.32 10.03 -0.11
N LYS A 245 22.59 9.22 -1.14
CA LYS A 245 23.45 8.04 -1.03
C LYS A 245 24.92 8.42 -0.83
N LEU A 246 25.40 9.48 -1.50
CA LEU A 246 26.74 10.03 -1.29
C LEU A 246 26.94 10.54 0.15
N LEU A 247 25.94 11.21 0.72
CA LEU A 247 25.97 11.74 2.09
C LEU A 247 25.75 10.69 3.18
N SER A 248 25.14 9.55 2.85
CA SER A 248 24.75 8.49 3.78
C SER A 248 25.00 7.11 3.18
N PRO A 249 26.27 6.66 3.07
CA PRO A 249 26.64 5.42 2.39
C PRO A 249 25.98 4.17 3.00
N THR A 250 25.72 4.20 4.32
CA THR A 250 25.00 3.12 4.99
C THR A 250 23.51 3.40 5.10
N ILE A 251 22.71 2.49 4.58
CA ILE A 251 21.25 2.46 4.75
C ILE A 251 20.85 1.22 5.53
N SER A 252 19.91 1.37 6.46
CA SER A 252 19.36 0.20 7.15
C SER A 252 18.58 -0.70 6.17
N PRO A 253 18.50 -2.02 6.41
CA PRO A 253 17.72 -2.93 5.56
C PRO A 253 16.28 -2.44 5.33
N ARG A 254 15.66 -1.85 6.36
CA ARG A 254 14.32 -1.24 6.27
C ARG A 254 14.26 -0.04 5.32
N ARG A 255 15.30 0.81 5.27
CA ARG A 255 15.36 1.94 4.32
C ARG A 255 15.59 1.42 2.90
N ARG A 256 16.47 0.42 2.72
CA ARG A 256 16.70 -0.25 1.43
C ARG A 256 15.41 -0.81 0.84
N LEU A 257 14.64 -1.57 1.62
CA LEU A 257 13.34 -2.15 1.21
C LEU A 257 12.24 -1.11 0.92
N LYS A 258 12.48 0.18 1.21
CA LYS A 258 11.55 1.28 0.90
C LYS A 258 11.99 2.11 -0.30
N GLN A 259 13.24 1.97 -0.72
CA GLN A 259 13.80 2.70 -1.85
C GLN A 259 13.31 2.06 -3.14
N ASN A 260 12.79 2.87 -4.05
CA ASN A 260 12.43 2.42 -5.38
C ASN A 260 13.68 2.31 -6.25
N ASN A 261 13.67 1.33 -7.16
CA ASN A 261 14.74 1.04 -8.10
C ASN A 261 16.09 0.77 -7.39
N PHE A 262 16.06 0.13 -6.21
CA PHE A 262 17.27 0.00 -5.38
C PHE A 262 18.38 -0.79 -6.08
N LEU A 263 18.03 -1.75 -6.95
CA LEU A 263 19.02 -2.53 -7.73
C LEU A 263 19.82 -1.64 -8.69
N ILE A 264 19.16 -0.68 -9.36
CA ILE A 264 19.81 0.27 -10.28
C ILE A 264 20.78 1.16 -9.50
N TRP A 265 20.33 1.71 -8.37
CA TRP A 265 21.16 2.57 -7.54
C TRP A 265 22.31 1.83 -6.86
N ASP A 266 22.10 0.58 -6.42
CA ASP A 266 23.18 -0.22 -5.85
C ASP A 266 24.24 -0.54 -6.92
N LEU A 267 23.86 -0.74 -8.19
CA LEU A 267 24.82 -0.92 -9.29
C LEU A 267 25.56 0.37 -9.66
N ILE A 268 24.86 1.52 -9.69
CA ILE A 268 25.48 2.83 -9.90
C ILE A 268 26.59 3.08 -8.87
N PHE A 269 26.30 2.89 -7.59
CA PHE A 269 27.29 3.14 -6.53
C PHE A 269 28.38 2.07 -6.51
N TRP A 270 28.07 0.83 -6.87
CA TRP A 270 29.09 -0.20 -7.08
C TRP A 270 30.08 0.21 -8.18
N LEU A 271 29.59 0.64 -9.36
CA LEU A 271 30.44 1.11 -10.48
C LEU A 271 31.30 2.30 -10.08
N ILE A 272 30.74 3.31 -9.40
CA ILE A 272 31.48 4.47 -8.92
C ILE A 272 32.65 4.05 -8.02
N SER A 273 32.40 3.13 -7.10
CA SER A 273 33.43 2.63 -6.18
C SER A 273 34.46 1.72 -6.87
N HIS A 274 34.01 0.83 -7.75
CA HIS A 274 34.84 -0.21 -8.36
C HIS A 274 35.69 0.32 -9.51
N HIS A 275 35.14 1.25 -10.31
CA HIS A 275 35.87 1.90 -11.40
C HIS A 275 36.54 3.21 -10.97
N HIS A 276 36.46 3.59 -9.69
CA HIS A 276 37.01 4.84 -9.17
C HIS A 276 36.54 6.11 -9.92
N LEU A 277 35.26 6.16 -10.28
CA LEU A 277 34.69 7.25 -11.09
C LEU A 277 34.44 8.51 -10.25
N THR A 278 34.66 9.67 -10.87
CA THR A 278 34.24 10.97 -10.31
C THR A 278 33.00 11.46 -11.06
N VAL A 279 31.83 11.40 -10.42
CA VAL A 279 30.54 11.67 -11.08
C VAL A 279 29.89 12.93 -10.51
N HIS A 280 29.53 13.86 -11.40
CA HIS A 280 28.80 15.08 -11.08
C HIS A 280 27.45 15.12 -11.81
N LEU A 281 26.34 15.08 -11.06
CA LEU A 281 25.01 15.29 -11.63
C LEU A 281 24.65 16.78 -11.61
N VAL A 282 24.33 17.34 -12.77
CA VAL A 282 24.02 18.75 -12.96
C VAL A 282 22.56 18.90 -13.40
N LYS A 283 21.79 19.71 -12.67
CA LYS A 283 20.39 19.97 -12.98
C LYS A 283 20.27 20.86 -14.21
N VAL A 284 19.55 20.39 -15.23
CA VAL A 284 19.09 21.21 -16.36
C VAL A 284 17.61 21.52 -16.21
N LYS A 285 17.17 22.68 -16.69
CA LYS A 285 15.76 23.05 -16.70
C LYS A 285 15.06 22.30 -17.85
N GLY A 286 14.04 21.49 -17.54
CA GLY A 286 13.22 20.85 -18.56
C GLY A 286 12.53 21.90 -19.44
N HIS A 287 12.37 21.60 -20.73
CA HIS A 287 11.73 22.47 -21.73
C HIS A 287 12.37 23.88 -21.85
N SER A 288 13.69 23.97 -21.71
CA SER A 288 14.45 25.24 -21.80
C SER A 288 15.16 25.45 -23.15
N ASN A 289 14.79 24.68 -24.19
CA ASN A 289 15.44 24.67 -25.51
C ASN A 289 16.96 24.36 -25.44
N ASN A 290 17.38 23.56 -24.46
CA ASN A 290 18.74 23.04 -24.44
C ASN A 290 18.84 21.88 -25.44
N LYS A 291 19.58 22.12 -26.54
CA LYS A 291 19.74 21.15 -27.65
C LYS A 291 20.18 19.76 -27.18
N GLY A 292 21.10 19.67 -26.23
CA GLY A 292 21.60 18.38 -25.73
C GLY A 292 20.53 17.62 -24.94
N ASN A 293 19.76 18.33 -24.12
CA ASN A 293 18.63 17.76 -23.39
C ASN A 293 17.51 17.32 -24.35
N ASP A 294 17.18 18.13 -25.35
CA ASP A 294 16.14 17.81 -26.34
C ASP A 294 16.52 16.57 -27.18
N GLN A 295 17.80 16.39 -27.48
CA GLN A 295 18.32 15.18 -28.11
C GLN A 295 18.23 13.95 -27.18
N ALA A 296 18.54 14.11 -25.89
CA ALA A 296 18.39 13.03 -24.91
C ALA A 296 16.93 12.61 -24.74
N ASP A 297 15.98 13.56 -24.69
CA ASP A 297 14.53 13.28 -24.67
C ASP A 297 14.09 12.51 -25.91
N ALA A 298 14.55 12.93 -27.11
CA ALA A 298 14.27 12.25 -28.35
C ALA A 298 14.80 10.80 -28.35
N LEU A 299 16.01 10.58 -27.82
CA LEU A 299 16.58 9.24 -27.63
C LEU A 299 15.77 8.40 -26.63
N ALA A 300 15.34 8.99 -25.52
CA ALA A 300 14.49 8.30 -24.55
C ALA A 300 13.13 7.90 -25.14
N LYS A 301 12.54 8.77 -25.96
CA LYS A 301 11.30 8.48 -26.72
C LYS A 301 11.51 7.39 -27.77
N LYS A 302 12.67 7.34 -28.42
CA LYS A 302 13.04 6.25 -29.35
C LYS A 302 13.21 4.93 -28.60
N GLY A 303 13.96 4.94 -27.49
CA GLY A 303 14.14 3.79 -26.62
C GLY A 303 12.82 3.22 -26.12
N ARG A 304 11.85 4.08 -25.78
CA ARG A 304 10.51 3.69 -25.29
C ARG A 304 9.73 2.81 -26.27
N ILE A 305 10.02 2.89 -27.56
CA ILE A 305 9.34 2.10 -28.61
C ILE A 305 9.99 0.72 -28.77
N SER A 306 11.21 0.51 -28.28
CA SER A 306 11.94 -0.76 -28.37
C SER A 306 11.27 -1.88 -27.55
N ASP A 307 11.15 -3.04 -28.19
CA ASP A 307 10.61 -4.27 -27.57
C ASP A 307 11.69 -5.11 -26.87
N ASP A 308 12.94 -4.62 -26.79
CA ASP A 308 14.07 -5.31 -26.19
C ASP A 308 14.50 -4.65 -24.85
N PRO A 309 13.86 -5.03 -23.72
CA PRO A 309 14.07 -4.35 -22.45
C PRO A 309 15.42 -4.69 -21.83
N ILE A 310 15.94 -3.72 -21.07
CA ILE A 310 17.13 -3.86 -20.23
C ILE A 310 16.69 -3.96 -18.76
N LEU A 311 17.14 -5.02 -18.09
CA LEU A 311 16.89 -5.29 -16.68
C LEU A 311 18.20 -5.54 -15.93
N ILE A 312 18.22 -5.30 -14.63
CA ILE A 312 19.39 -5.58 -13.79
C ILE A 312 19.40 -7.05 -13.38
N ASN A 313 20.52 -7.72 -13.58
CA ASN A 313 20.72 -9.05 -13.05
C ASN A 313 20.97 -8.97 -11.56
N HIS A 314 19.94 -9.25 -10.77
CA HIS A 314 20.05 -9.29 -9.32
C HIS A 314 21.10 -10.28 -8.80
N LYS A 315 21.45 -11.31 -9.59
CA LYS A 315 22.46 -12.30 -9.20
C LYS A 315 23.84 -11.68 -9.01
N PHE A 316 24.08 -10.55 -9.67
CA PHE A 316 25.26 -9.71 -9.47
C PHE A 316 25.50 -9.31 -8.00
N PHE A 317 24.43 -9.21 -7.19
CA PHE A 317 24.51 -8.85 -5.77
C PHE A 317 24.29 -10.03 -4.80
N GLN A 318 24.39 -11.28 -5.25
CA GLN A 318 24.06 -12.46 -4.43
C GLN A 318 24.80 -12.51 -3.09
N GLN A 319 26.06 -12.08 -3.06
CA GLN A 319 26.90 -12.12 -1.85
C GLN A 319 26.56 -11.01 -0.84
N SER A 320 25.85 -9.95 -1.27
CA SER A 320 25.63 -8.73 -0.49
C SER A 320 24.16 -8.46 -0.14
N SER A 321 23.26 -9.38 -0.51
CA SER A 321 21.83 -9.26 -0.30
C SER A 321 21.33 -10.24 0.75
N LEU A 322 20.65 -9.72 1.78
CA LEU A 322 20.05 -10.54 2.85
C LEU A 322 18.83 -11.35 2.36
N ALA A 323 18.01 -10.76 1.48
CA ALA A 323 16.83 -11.39 0.85
C ALA A 323 16.28 -10.50 -0.28
N LEU A 324 15.86 -11.12 -1.39
CA LEU A 324 15.18 -10.44 -2.50
C LEU A 324 13.80 -11.07 -2.71
N PHE A 325 12.78 -10.24 -2.90
CA PHE A 325 11.42 -10.71 -3.15
C PHE A 325 11.17 -10.74 -4.66
N ASN A 326 10.76 -11.88 -5.18
CA ASN A 326 10.21 -12.00 -6.52
C ASN A 326 8.70 -12.25 -6.44
N TYR A 327 7.99 -11.99 -7.53
CA TYR A 327 6.60 -12.38 -7.67
C TYR A 327 6.48 -13.36 -8.82
N ASN A 328 5.93 -14.54 -8.52
CA ASN A 328 5.70 -15.59 -9.50
C ASN A 328 6.92 -15.94 -10.37
N HIS A 329 8.13 -15.81 -9.83
CA HIS A 329 9.41 -15.99 -10.54
C HIS A 329 9.61 -15.09 -11.78
N ILE A 330 8.79 -14.05 -11.97
CA ILE A 330 8.90 -13.13 -13.11
C ILE A 330 10.14 -12.27 -12.95
N TYR A 331 10.17 -11.39 -11.95
CA TYR A 331 11.33 -10.53 -11.69
C TYR A 331 11.33 -10.09 -10.22
N ILE A 332 12.43 -9.50 -9.78
CA ILE A 332 12.53 -8.99 -8.42
C ILE A 332 11.79 -7.67 -8.27
N ILE A 333 11.14 -7.55 -7.12
CA ILE A 333 10.48 -6.35 -6.69
C ILE A 333 11.55 -5.39 -6.16
N ASP A 334 12.05 -4.52 -7.04
CA ASP A 334 13.04 -3.50 -6.71
C ASP A 334 12.42 -2.20 -6.16
N ARG A 335 11.24 -2.31 -5.54
CA ARG A 335 10.42 -1.19 -5.04
C ARG A 335 10.10 -1.31 -3.56
N ASN A 336 9.39 -0.31 -3.02
CA ASN A 336 8.82 -0.40 -1.69
C ASN A 336 7.91 -1.63 -1.53
N ILE A 337 8.45 -2.70 -0.93
CA ILE A 337 7.78 -4.01 -0.88
C ILE A 337 6.43 -3.96 -0.16
N ARG A 338 6.29 -3.11 0.86
CA ARG A 338 5.04 -2.97 1.60
C ARG A 338 3.95 -2.35 0.73
N LYS A 339 4.26 -1.25 0.05
CA LYS A 339 3.31 -0.58 -0.85
C LYS A 339 2.96 -1.49 -2.03
N TRP A 340 3.97 -2.16 -2.58
CA TRP A 340 3.79 -3.13 -3.65
C TRP A 340 2.87 -4.29 -3.21
N SER A 341 3.06 -4.83 -2.00
CA SER A 341 2.25 -5.95 -1.49
C SER A 341 0.83 -5.57 -1.09
N ASP A 342 0.57 -4.30 -0.82
CA ASP A 342 -0.78 -3.84 -0.43
C ASP A 342 -1.75 -4.06 -1.59
N THR A 343 -1.39 -3.69 -2.81
CA THR A 343 -2.24 -3.85 -4.00
C THR A 343 -2.78 -5.27 -4.22
N PRO A 344 -1.96 -6.35 -4.31
CA PRO A 344 -2.48 -7.70 -4.49
C PRO A 344 -3.25 -8.21 -3.27
N ILE A 345 -2.94 -7.72 -2.07
CA ILE A 345 -3.70 -8.04 -0.86
C ILE A 345 -5.09 -7.40 -0.93
N GLN A 346 -5.19 -6.10 -1.26
CA GLN A 346 -6.45 -5.38 -1.35
C GLN A 346 -7.34 -5.93 -2.48
N SER A 347 -6.76 -6.23 -3.65
CA SER A 347 -7.51 -6.81 -4.76
C SER A 347 -8.10 -8.17 -4.39
N ARG A 348 -7.33 -9.02 -3.69
CA ARG A 348 -7.81 -10.31 -3.19
C ARG A 348 -8.89 -10.15 -2.13
N ILE A 349 -8.71 -9.24 -1.17
CA ILE A 349 -9.71 -8.94 -0.14
C ILE A 349 -11.01 -8.48 -0.80
N PHE A 350 -10.93 -7.59 -1.81
CA PHE A 350 -12.09 -7.13 -2.54
C PHE A 350 -12.77 -8.26 -3.31
N ASN A 351 -12.01 -9.10 -4.04
CA ASN A 351 -12.50 -10.29 -4.74
C ASN A 351 -13.30 -11.21 -3.80
N MET A 352 -12.76 -11.46 -2.61
CA MET A 352 -13.43 -12.24 -1.57
C MET A 352 -14.66 -11.54 -0.99
N ALA A 353 -14.63 -10.20 -0.93
CA ALA A 353 -15.76 -9.41 -0.44
C ALA A 353 -16.93 -9.45 -1.43
N VAL A 354 -16.67 -9.26 -2.73
CA VAL A 354 -17.70 -9.22 -3.78
C VAL A 354 -18.34 -10.57 -4.04
N ASN A 355 -17.56 -11.65 -3.99
CA ASN A 355 -18.06 -13.01 -4.17
C ASN A 355 -18.67 -13.64 -2.90
N ASN A 356 -18.94 -12.81 -1.91
CA ASN A 356 -19.61 -13.26 -0.68
C ASN A 356 -21.09 -13.50 -0.96
N SER A 357 -21.62 -14.66 -0.53
CA SER A 357 -23.05 -15.00 -0.73
C SER A 357 -24.01 -13.98 -0.15
N SER A 358 -23.62 -13.23 0.90
CA SER A 358 -24.45 -12.15 1.44
C SER A 358 -24.64 -10.98 0.47
N LEU A 359 -23.74 -10.79 -0.49
CA LEU A 359 -23.85 -9.77 -1.54
C LEU A 359 -24.55 -10.28 -2.81
N SER A 360 -25.02 -11.52 -2.84
CA SER A 360 -25.79 -12.04 -3.98
C SER A 360 -26.97 -11.15 -4.43
N PRO A 361 -27.68 -10.43 -3.54
CA PRO A 361 -28.77 -9.53 -3.96
C PRO A 361 -28.32 -8.39 -4.87
N ILE A 362 -27.03 -8.02 -4.83
CA ILE A 362 -26.45 -6.93 -5.63
C ILE A 362 -25.36 -7.40 -6.59
N ASN A 363 -25.27 -8.70 -6.86
CA ASN A 363 -24.19 -9.24 -7.69
C ASN A 363 -24.17 -8.62 -9.09
N HIS A 364 -25.35 -8.32 -9.65
CA HIS A 364 -25.45 -7.63 -10.94
C HIS A 364 -24.78 -6.25 -10.89
N GLN A 365 -25.11 -5.44 -9.88
CA GLN A 365 -24.58 -4.08 -9.70
C GLN A 365 -23.07 -4.08 -9.49
N ILE A 366 -22.55 -5.11 -8.81
CA ILE A 366 -21.10 -5.28 -8.63
C ILE A 366 -20.43 -5.58 -9.99
N THR A 367 -20.96 -6.53 -10.75
CA THR A 367 -20.36 -6.99 -12.02
C THR A 367 -20.42 -5.94 -13.11
N HIS A 368 -21.47 -5.11 -13.16
CA HIS A 368 -21.68 -4.11 -14.20
C HIS A 368 -21.19 -2.69 -13.81
N GLY A 369 -20.54 -2.54 -12.66
CA GLY A 369 -19.98 -1.24 -12.25
C GLY A 369 -21.03 -0.20 -11.84
N ASP A 370 -22.22 -0.63 -11.41
CA ASP A 370 -23.29 0.28 -10.98
C ASP A 370 -23.04 0.88 -9.57
N ILE A 371 -21.97 0.46 -8.87
CA ILE A 371 -21.54 0.97 -7.56
C ILE A 371 -20.23 1.76 -7.70
N ASP A 372 -20.24 3.01 -7.25
CA ASP A 372 -19.03 3.80 -7.13
C ASP A 372 -18.27 3.45 -5.85
N TRP A 373 -17.31 2.55 -5.98
CA TRP A 373 -16.51 2.07 -4.85
C TRP A 373 -15.56 3.12 -4.27
N HIS A 374 -15.20 4.16 -5.05
CA HIS A 374 -14.35 5.23 -4.58
C HIS A 374 -15.10 6.09 -3.56
N TYR A 375 -16.28 6.59 -3.94
CA TYR A 375 -17.14 7.36 -3.03
C TYR A 375 -17.72 6.47 -1.93
N THR A 376 -18.01 5.19 -2.19
CA THR A 376 -18.40 4.24 -1.13
C THR A 376 -17.31 4.11 -0.07
N LYS A 377 -16.04 3.97 -0.46
CA LYS A 377 -14.92 3.93 0.50
C LYS A 377 -14.81 5.23 1.30
N GLN A 378 -14.95 6.39 0.66
CA GLN A 378 -14.94 7.68 1.37
C GLN A 378 -16.11 7.77 2.35
N TRP A 379 -17.31 7.40 1.93
CA TRP A 379 -18.53 7.43 2.74
C TRP A 379 -18.48 6.48 3.93
N ILE A 380 -18.03 5.24 3.74
CA ILE A 380 -17.87 4.28 4.83
C ILE A 380 -16.89 4.86 5.86
N ASN A 381 -15.74 5.40 5.43
CA ASN A 381 -14.73 5.95 6.33
C ASN A 381 -15.06 7.34 6.91
N PHE A 382 -16.08 8.03 6.39
CA PHE A 382 -16.48 9.35 6.87
C PHE A 382 -16.86 9.30 8.36
N ASN A 383 -16.19 10.14 9.15
CA ASN A 383 -16.42 10.32 10.58
C ASN A 383 -17.30 11.56 10.80
N PRO A 384 -18.58 11.39 11.16
CA PRO A 384 -19.48 12.51 11.45
C PRO A 384 -19.34 13.05 12.89
N THR A 385 -18.27 12.68 13.62
CA THR A 385 -18.04 13.09 15.01
C THR A 385 -16.72 13.84 15.13
N ASP A 386 -16.65 14.78 16.05
CA ASP A 386 -15.44 15.61 16.27
C ASP A 386 -14.26 14.80 16.82
N THR A 387 -14.56 13.66 17.46
CA THR A 387 -13.55 12.78 18.04
C THR A 387 -13.05 11.73 17.04
N PRO A 388 -11.74 11.43 16.99
CA PRO A 388 -11.22 10.37 16.12
C PRO A 388 -11.66 8.96 16.54
N THR A 389 -12.02 8.77 17.82
CA THR A 389 -12.52 7.49 18.34
C THR A 389 -13.60 7.73 19.40
N SER A 390 -14.74 7.04 19.27
CA SER A 390 -15.80 7.04 20.30
C SER A 390 -16.71 5.81 20.16
N THR A 391 -17.46 5.48 21.22
CA THR A 391 -18.48 4.42 21.16
C THR A 391 -19.57 4.72 20.13
N LYS A 392 -19.96 5.99 20.00
CA LYS A 392 -20.91 6.48 18.99
C LYS A 392 -20.37 6.23 17.58
N LEU A 393 -19.13 6.64 17.30
CA LEU A 393 -18.48 6.43 16.01
C LEU A 393 -18.36 4.94 15.67
N ARG A 394 -17.95 4.10 16.62
CA ARG A 394 -17.90 2.63 16.45
C ARG A 394 -19.25 2.06 16.02
N ASN A 395 -20.34 2.50 16.66
CA ASN A 395 -21.67 2.01 16.35
C ASN A 395 -22.14 2.46 14.96
N ILE A 396 -21.87 3.71 14.58
CA ILE A 396 -22.13 4.25 13.24
C ILE A 396 -21.38 3.43 12.19
N GLN A 397 -20.06 3.26 12.36
CA GLN A 397 -19.20 2.48 11.46
C GLN A 397 -19.66 1.02 11.35
N SER A 398 -19.99 0.38 12.47
CA SER A 398 -20.52 -0.98 12.48
C SER A 398 -21.84 -1.09 11.73
N SER A 399 -22.73 -0.10 11.86
CA SER A 399 -24.01 -0.08 11.14
C SER A 399 -23.79 0.06 9.63
N LYS A 400 -22.93 0.99 9.20
CA LYS A 400 -22.57 1.20 7.79
C LYS A 400 -22.09 -0.11 7.15
N ILE A 401 -21.09 -0.76 7.76
CA ILE A 401 -20.49 -2.01 7.27
C ILE A 401 -21.51 -3.17 7.25
N LYS A 402 -22.35 -3.29 8.29
CA LYS A 402 -23.35 -4.37 8.34
C LYS A 402 -24.39 -4.22 7.23
N LYS A 403 -24.89 -3.02 7.00
CA LYS A 403 -25.86 -2.74 5.93
C LYS A 403 -25.25 -2.91 4.53
N SER A 404 -24.01 -2.46 4.33
CA SER A 404 -23.28 -2.61 3.05
C SER A 404 -22.87 -4.04 2.73
N THR A 405 -22.88 -4.92 3.73
CA THR A 405 -22.59 -6.36 3.56
C THR A 405 -23.83 -7.23 3.69
N PHE A 406 -25.03 -6.65 3.79
CA PHE A 406 -26.30 -7.36 3.98
C PHE A 406 -26.30 -8.28 5.22
N ASN A 407 -25.58 -7.87 6.26
CA ASN A 407 -25.48 -8.55 7.55
C ASN A 407 -26.12 -7.72 8.68
N HIS A 408 -26.96 -6.73 8.34
CA HIS A 408 -27.71 -5.99 9.36
C HIS A 408 -28.77 -6.90 9.99
N PRO A 409 -29.05 -6.82 11.31
CA PRO A 409 -29.96 -7.76 11.95
C PRO A 409 -31.41 -7.69 11.42
N THR A 410 -31.77 -8.62 10.53
CA THR A 410 -33.13 -8.90 10.06
C THR A 410 -33.64 -10.23 10.60
N GLY A 411 -34.93 -10.50 10.49
CA GLY A 411 -35.60 -11.68 11.06
C GLY A 411 -34.91 -12.98 10.65
N ASN A 412 -34.65 -13.17 9.36
CA ASN A 412 -33.94 -14.36 8.87
C ASN A 412 -32.54 -14.53 9.50
N ILE A 413 -31.78 -13.45 9.68
CA ILE A 413 -30.44 -13.47 10.30
C ILE A 413 -30.54 -13.71 11.81
N LEU A 414 -31.51 -13.09 12.47
CA LEU A 414 -31.74 -13.24 13.90
C LEU A 414 -32.19 -14.66 14.24
N GLN A 415 -33.10 -15.24 13.47
CA GLN A 415 -33.51 -16.62 13.58
C GLN A 415 -32.34 -17.58 13.38
N ARG A 416 -31.54 -17.39 12.31
CA ARG A 416 -30.32 -18.18 12.08
C ARG A 416 -29.35 -18.14 13.27
N ASN A 417 -29.18 -16.97 13.88
CA ASN A 417 -28.21 -16.77 14.97
C ASN A 417 -28.75 -17.20 16.35
N TYR A 418 -30.08 -17.24 16.52
CA TYR A 418 -30.77 -17.53 17.78
C TYR A 418 -31.98 -18.47 17.55
N PRO A 419 -31.80 -19.66 16.95
CA PRO A 419 -32.91 -20.50 16.50
C PRO A 419 -33.94 -20.81 17.58
N ASP A 420 -33.54 -21.06 18.82
CA ASP A 420 -34.47 -21.39 19.91
C ASP A 420 -35.24 -20.18 20.46
N LEU A 421 -34.86 -18.95 20.10
CA LEU A 421 -35.58 -17.74 20.54
C LEU A 421 -36.68 -17.31 19.57
N TYR A 422 -36.64 -17.74 18.31
CA TYR A 422 -37.56 -17.30 17.29
C TYR A 422 -38.45 -18.48 16.83
N PRO A 423 -39.67 -18.21 16.33
CA PRO A 423 -40.55 -19.26 15.84
C PRO A 423 -39.91 -20.05 14.69
N LEU A 424 -40.31 -21.31 14.52
CA LEU A 424 -39.94 -22.12 13.36
C LEU A 424 -40.66 -21.59 12.10
N GLY A 425 -40.03 -21.74 10.92
CA GLY A 425 -40.58 -21.26 9.65
C GLY A 425 -40.03 -19.89 9.22
N ARG A 426 -40.55 -19.32 8.13
CA ARG A 426 -40.08 -18.01 7.63
C ARG A 426 -40.62 -16.88 8.52
N ILE A 427 -39.78 -15.92 8.86
CA ILE A 427 -40.20 -14.70 9.57
C ILE A 427 -40.55 -13.64 8.54
N ASN A 428 -41.83 -13.30 8.45
CA ASN A 428 -42.31 -12.25 7.56
C ASN A 428 -41.97 -10.85 8.10
N CYS A 429 -41.86 -9.89 7.19
CA CYS A 429 -41.67 -8.48 7.51
C CYS A 429 -42.86 -7.97 8.33
N THR A 430 -42.60 -7.34 9.47
CA THR A 430 -43.66 -6.90 10.39
C THR A 430 -44.37 -5.62 9.93
N GLU A 431 -44.00 -5.07 8.78
CA GLU A 431 -44.67 -3.90 8.19
C GLU A 431 -45.57 -4.29 7.01
N CYS A 432 -45.11 -5.14 6.09
CA CYS A 432 -45.97 -5.63 5.01
C CYS A 432 -46.65 -6.97 5.31
N SER A 433 -46.16 -7.77 6.26
CA SER A 433 -46.68 -9.09 6.65
C SER A 433 -46.64 -10.19 5.57
N PHE A 434 -46.29 -9.88 4.32
CA PHE A 434 -46.30 -10.82 3.20
C PHE A 434 -44.92 -11.44 2.89
N ASP A 435 -43.89 -10.60 2.74
CA ASP A 435 -42.56 -11.04 2.29
C ASP A 435 -41.66 -11.41 3.48
N GLU A 436 -40.66 -12.27 3.25
CA GLU A 436 -39.66 -12.62 4.28
C GLU A 436 -38.82 -11.39 4.68
N ASP A 437 -38.63 -11.23 5.98
CA ASP A 437 -37.87 -10.15 6.57
C ASP A 437 -36.35 -10.35 6.41
N THR A 438 -35.86 -9.86 5.27
CA THR A 438 -34.46 -9.95 4.84
C THR A 438 -33.85 -8.57 4.60
N ASN A 439 -32.52 -8.48 4.49
CA ASN A 439 -31.85 -7.22 4.18
C ASN A 439 -32.28 -6.68 2.79
N SER A 440 -32.45 -7.57 1.80
CA SER A 440 -32.86 -7.20 0.44
C SER A 440 -34.29 -6.67 0.37
N HIS A 441 -35.18 -7.15 1.25
CA HIS A 441 -36.58 -6.76 1.26
C HIS A 441 -36.81 -5.30 1.68
N ILE A 442 -35.95 -4.72 2.54
CA ILE A 442 -36.19 -3.40 3.16
C ILE A 442 -36.49 -2.29 2.15
N GLY A 443 -35.75 -2.26 1.03
CA GLY A 443 -35.96 -1.29 -0.05
C GLY A 443 -37.13 -1.62 -0.98
N LEU A 444 -37.63 -2.85 -0.96
CA LEU A 444 -38.73 -3.32 -1.80
C LEU A 444 -40.09 -3.27 -1.08
N CYS A 445 -40.07 -3.17 0.25
CA CYS A 445 -41.25 -3.23 1.10
C CYS A 445 -42.33 -2.21 0.69
N PRO A 446 -43.57 -2.64 0.37
CA PRO A 446 -44.65 -1.75 -0.03
C PRO A 446 -45.00 -0.68 1.02
N ALA A 447 -44.81 -1.01 2.30
CA ALA A 447 -45.10 -0.11 3.41
C ALA A 447 -44.31 1.21 3.38
N HIS A 448 -43.17 1.24 2.67
CA HIS A 448 -42.32 2.44 2.58
C HIS A 448 -42.60 3.31 1.34
N ARG A 449 -43.36 2.83 0.34
CA ARG A 449 -43.43 3.45 -0.99
C ARG A 449 -43.93 4.90 -0.97
N SER A 450 -45.03 5.13 -0.26
CA SER A 450 -45.65 6.47 -0.15
C SER A 450 -44.74 7.50 0.51
N ALA A 451 -43.81 7.07 1.37
CA ALA A 451 -42.82 7.95 1.99
C ALA A 451 -41.55 8.12 1.13
N ILE A 452 -41.20 7.14 0.30
CA ILE A 452 -40.00 7.18 -0.55
C ILE A 452 -40.19 8.14 -1.73
N GLU A 453 -41.35 8.14 -2.39
CA GLU A 453 -41.61 8.99 -3.55
C GLU A 453 -41.40 10.50 -3.30
N PRO A 454 -41.97 11.12 -2.23
CA PRO A 454 -41.71 12.52 -1.92
C PRO A 454 -40.25 12.75 -1.48
N LEU A 455 -39.60 11.76 -0.84
CA LEU A 455 -38.19 11.86 -0.46
C LEU A 455 -37.28 11.92 -1.69
N LEU A 456 -37.49 11.05 -2.69
CA LEU A 456 -36.73 11.05 -3.93
C LEU A 456 -36.91 12.38 -4.66
N SER A 457 -38.13 12.91 -4.72
CA SER A 457 -38.43 14.21 -5.34
C SER A 457 -37.73 15.37 -4.62
N LYS A 458 -37.72 15.37 -3.29
CA LYS A 458 -36.99 16.35 -2.47
C LYS A 458 -35.49 16.33 -2.75
N PHE A 459 -34.87 15.14 -2.74
CA PHE A 459 -33.42 15.03 -2.96
C PHE A 459 -33.03 15.27 -4.43
N LYS A 460 -33.93 15.02 -5.38
CA LYS A 460 -33.78 15.45 -6.78
C LYS A 460 -33.64 16.97 -6.87
N GLN A 461 -34.58 17.71 -6.27
CA GLN A 461 -34.56 19.17 -6.28
C GLN A 461 -33.31 19.70 -5.56
N LYS A 462 -32.99 19.14 -4.38
CA LYS A 462 -31.80 19.52 -3.62
C LYS A 462 -30.49 19.33 -4.41
N LEU A 463 -30.40 18.30 -5.25
CA LEU A 463 -29.23 18.10 -6.10
C LEU A 463 -29.17 19.15 -7.22
N ILE A 464 -30.31 19.46 -7.84
CA ILE A 464 -30.40 20.50 -8.87
C ILE A 464 -29.96 21.85 -8.30
N ASP A 465 -30.49 22.23 -7.13
CA ASP A 465 -30.16 23.49 -6.47
C ASP A 465 -28.66 23.54 -6.10
N LEU A 466 -28.14 22.46 -5.51
CA LEU A 466 -26.72 22.37 -5.15
C LEU A 466 -25.78 22.52 -6.36
N ILE A 467 -26.14 21.96 -7.52
CA ILE A 467 -25.34 22.08 -8.74
C ILE A 467 -25.43 23.50 -9.32
N LYS A 468 -26.61 24.13 -9.25
CA LYS A 468 -26.82 25.51 -9.72
C LYS A 468 -26.04 26.49 -8.86
N ASP A 469 -26.11 26.39 -7.52
CA ASP A 469 -25.52 27.37 -6.62
C ASP A 469 -23.98 27.42 -6.67
N GLU A 470 -23.33 26.28 -6.91
CA GLU A 470 -21.87 26.17 -6.78
C GLU A 470 -21.09 26.42 -8.09
N HIS A 471 -21.75 26.49 -9.26
CA HIS A 471 -21.21 26.90 -10.58
C HIS A 471 -19.71 26.61 -10.87
N THR A 472 -19.22 25.39 -10.63
CA THR A 472 -17.78 25.07 -10.82
C THR A 472 -17.40 24.50 -12.19
N SER A 473 -18.35 24.21 -13.08
CA SER A 473 -18.09 23.69 -14.43
C SER A 473 -18.69 24.58 -15.53
N SER A 474 -18.06 24.58 -16.71
CA SER A 474 -18.52 25.33 -17.89
C SER A 474 -19.72 24.68 -18.62
N PHE A 475 -20.15 23.50 -18.17
CA PHE A 475 -21.25 22.72 -18.75
C PHE A 475 -22.52 22.87 -17.90
N SER A 476 -23.23 23.98 -18.06
CA SER A 476 -24.50 24.25 -17.36
C SER A 476 -25.74 23.92 -18.18
N PHE A 477 -25.59 23.70 -19.50
CA PHE A 477 -26.70 23.31 -20.37
C PHE A 477 -27.12 21.88 -20.03
N ASP A 478 -28.42 21.63 -19.85
CA ASP A 478 -29.04 20.28 -19.68
C ASP A 478 -29.02 19.64 -18.26
N ILE A 479 -28.66 20.37 -17.18
CA ILE A 479 -28.61 19.81 -15.80
C ILE A 479 -29.95 19.17 -15.38
N GLU A 480 -31.05 19.93 -15.49
CA GLU A 480 -32.36 19.46 -15.06
C GLU A 480 -32.84 18.27 -15.88
N CYS A 481 -32.67 18.31 -17.20
CA CYS A 481 -33.05 17.23 -18.09
C CYS A 481 -32.28 15.94 -17.78
N ARG A 482 -30.95 15.99 -17.57
CA ARG A 482 -30.17 14.81 -17.18
C ARG A 482 -30.59 14.22 -15.84
N ILE A 483 -30.83 15.07 -14.85
CA ILE A 483 -31.27 14.62 -13.52
C ILE A 483 -32.69 14.05 -13.59
N ASN A 484 -33.61 14.70 -14.32
CA ASN A 484 -34.97 14.22 -14.51
C ASN A 484 -35.04 12.90 -15.30
N ASN A 485 -34.11 12.67 -16.22
CA ASN A 485 -34.03 11.44 -17.00
C ASN A 485 -33.43 10.27 -16.19
N SER A 486 -32.61 10.54 -15.18
CA SER A 486 -31.98 9.50 -14.36
C SER A 486 -32.97 8.69 -13.52
N ASN A 487 -32.71 7.40 -13.40
CA ASN A 487 -33.45 6.49 -12.53
C ASN A 487 -33.11 6.66 -11.04
N MET A 488 -32.08 7.43 -10.70
CA MET A 488 -31.65 7.70 -9.32
C MET A 488 -32.76 8.25 -8.43
N PHE A 489 -33.65 9.06 -9.00
CA PHE A 489 -34.72 9.74 -8.26
C PHE A 489 -36.13 9.29 -8.67
N LYS A 490 -36.24 8.13 -9.32
CA LYS A 490 -37.54 7.58 -9.78
C LYS A 490 -37.93 6.36 -8.95
N LEU A 491 -39.15 6.36 -8.44
CA LEU A 491 -39.80 5.18 -7.89
C LEU A 491 -40.54 4.45 -9.01
N LEU A 492 -40.21 3.19 -9.28
CA LEU A 492 -40.84 2.40 -10.33
C LEU A 492 -41.59 1.19 -9.71
N PRO A 493 -42.87 1.35 -9.32
CA PRO A 493 -43.61 0.34 -8.57
C PRO A 493 -43.64 -1.05 -9.23
N ASN A 494 -43.89 -1.09 -10.55
CA ASN A 494 -43.93 -2.35 -11.30
C ASN A 494 -42.61 -3.13 -11.18
N ILE A 495 -41.48 -2.45 -11.26
CA ILE A 495 -40.15 -3.07 -11.12
C ILE A 495 -39.94 -3.61 -9.71
N LEU A 496 -40.37 -2.85 -8.69
CA LEU A 496 -40.31 -3.29 -7.29
C LEU A 496 -41.20 -4.52 -7.05
N ASP A 497 -42.38 -4.58 -7.64
CA ASP A 497 -43.29 -5.71 -7.51
C ASP A 497 -42.76 -6.95 -8.25
N THR A 498 -42.22 -6.81 -9.46
CA THR A 498 -41.55 -7.91 -10.16
C THR A 498 -40.36 -8.44 -9.35
N ALA A 499 -39.55 -7.57 -8.73
CA ALA A 499 -38.41 -7.99 -7.91
C ALA A 499 -38.83 -8.76 -6.64
N ARG A 500 -40.06 -8.55 -6.14
CA ARG A 500 -40.62 -9.26 -4.98
C ARG A 500 -41.17 -10.63 -5.35
N GLN A 501 -41.67 -10.80 -6.57
CA GLN A 501 -42.25 -12.05 -7.08
C GLN A 501 -41.19 -13.10 -7.50
N ALA A 502 -39.93 -12.92 -7.09
CA ALA A 502 -38.88 -13.89 -7.37
C ALA A 502 -39.26 -15.29 -6.86
N ASP A 503 -39.10 -16.29 -7.73
CA ASP A 503 -39.46 -17.70 -7.51
C ASP A 503 -38.87 -18.22 -6.17
N PRO A 504 -39.52 -19.15 -5.41
CA PRO A 504 -39.06 -19.58 -4.08
C PRO A 504 -37.64 -20.15 -4.03
N THR A 505 -37.09 -20.52 -5.18
CA THR A 505 -35.74 -21.05 -5.40
C THR A 505 -34.70 -19.95 -5.69
N THR A 506 -35.14 -18.73 -5.99
CA THR A 506 -34.29 -17.59 -6.38
C THR A 506 -34.22 -16.53 -5.28
N LEU A 507 -32.99 -16.10 -4.95
CA LEU A 507 -32.77 -15.00 -4.00
C LEU A 507 -33.29 -13.68 -4.57
N ILE A 508 -33.98 -12.88 -3.73
CA ILE A 508 -34.42 -11.51 -4.05
C ILE A 508 -33.21 -10.70 -4.55
N ARG A 509 -33.31 -10.19 -5.78
CA ARG A 509 -32.32 -9.30 -6.40
C ARG A 509 -32.79 -7.85 -6.32
N ILE A 510 -31.85 -6.95 -6.05
CA ILE A 510 -32.12 -5.51 -6.12
C ILE A 510 -32.18 -5.12 -7.60
N PRO A 511 -33.25 -4.45 -8.07
CA PRO A 511 -33.34 -4.05 -9.47
C PRO A 511 -32.36 -2.92 -9.78
N ARG A 512 -31.74 -2.99 -10.97
CA ARG A 512 -30.75 -1.99 -11.41
C ARG A 512 -31.40 -0.63 -11.65
N GLU A 513 -32.65 -0.64 -12.10
CA GLU A 513 -33.48 0.51 -12.41
C GLU A 513 -33.91 1.29 -11.15
N GLN A 514 -33.54 0.83 -9.95
CA GLN A 514 -33.80 1.51 -8.68
C GLN A 514 -32.48 1.76 -7.90
N PRO A 515 -31.54 2.56 -8.43
CA PRO A 515 -30.21 2.73 -7.85
C PRO A 515 -30.23 3.34 -6.44
N TRP A 516 -31.27 4.11 -6.08
CA TRP A 516 -31.43 4.66 -4.73
C TRP A 516 -31.48 3.58 -3.63
N ILE A 517 -31.86 2.34 -3.95
CA ILE A 517 -31.85 1.24 -2.97
C ILE A 517 -30.42 0.96 -2.48
N LEU A 518 -29.39 1.17 -3.30
CA LEU A 518 -28.00 1.00 -2.87
C LEU A 518 -27.64 1.95 -1.71
N LEU A 519 -28.24 3.15 -1.65
CA LEU A 519 -28.04 4.09 -0.55
C LEU A 519 -28.57 3.55 0.79
N LEU A 520 -29.65 2.76 0.79
CA LEU A 520 -30.13 2.04 1.99
C LEU A 520 -29.07 1.10 2.57
N HIS A 521 -28.21 0.59 1.70
CA HIS A 521 -27.11 -0.29 2.02
C HIS A 521 -25.78 0.46 2.18
N HIS A 522 -25.77 1.80 2.26
CA HIS A 522 -24.56 2.62 2.35
C HIS A 522 -23.56 2.38 1.19
N LEU A 523 -24.08 2.00 0.02
CA LEU A 523 -23.33 1.88 -1.23
C LEU A 523 -23.70 3.07 -2.12
N ILE A 524 -22.70 3.74 -2.68
CA ILE A 524 -22.93 4.92 -3.53
C ILE A 524 -23.22 4.46 -4.96
N PRO A 525 -24.40 4.75 -5.53
CA PRO A 525 -24.72 4.40 -6.90
C PRO A 525 -23.85 5.19 -7.88
N ARG A 526 -23.44 4.55 -8.98
CA ARG A 526 -22.74 5.25 -10.07
C ARG A 526 -23.60 6.35 -10.69
N ASP A 527 -24.91 6.13 -10.82
CA ASP A 527 -25.89 7.13 -11.28
C ASP A 527 -25.80 8.45 -10.49
N LEU A 528 -25.57 8.38 -9.18
CA LEU A 528 -25.40 9.58 -8.35
C LEU A 528 -24.00 10.17 -8.52
N ALA A 529 -22.96 9.33 -8.49
CA ALA A 529 -21.57 9.75 -8.54
C ALA A 529 -21.23 10.54 -9.83
N VAL A 530 -21.80 10.14 -10.97
CA VAL A 530 -21.55 10.77 -12.27
C VAL A 530 -21.96 12.25 -12.28
N PHE A 531 -23.03 12.63 -11.58
CA PHE A 531 -23.41 14.04 -11.46
C PHE A 531 -22.32 14.84 -10.76
N PHE A 532 -21.76 14.30 -9.67
CA PHE A 532 -20.67 14.97 -8.97
C PHE A 532 -19.40 15.03 -9.81
N ASP A 533 -19.05 13.95 -10.52
CA ASP A 533 -17.87 13.90 -11.38
C ASP A 533 -17.96 14.89 -12.56
N ASN A 534 -19.14 15.07 -13.15
CA ASN A 534 -19.36 15.92 -14.32
C ASN A 534 -19.49 17.41 -13.97
N TYR A 535 -20.15 17.74 -12.85
CA TYR A 535 -20.49 19.12 -12.53
C TYR A 535 -19.54 19.77 -11.51
N PHE A 536 -18.67 19.00 -10.83
CA PHE A 536 -17.70 19.54 -9.89
C PHE A 536 -16.25 19.29 -10.32
N SER A 537 -15.58 20.37 -10.74
CA SER A 537 -14.20 20.33 -11.27
C SER A 537 -13.16 20.06 -10.17
N LYS A 538 -13.33 20.68 -9.00
CA LYS A 538 -12.38 20.57 -7.88
C LYS A 538 -12.62 19.28 -7.10
N LYS A 539 -11.68 18.34 -7.17
CA LYS A 539 -11.76 17.02 -6.52
C LYS A 539 -12.12 17.07 -5.02
N ASN A 540 -11.52 17.98 -4.26
CA ASN A 540 -11.76 18.08 -2.81
C ASN A 540 -13.18 18.57 -2.50
N GLU A 541 -13.65 19.60 -3.20
CA GLU A 541 -15.01 20.12 -3.07
C GLU A 541 -16.05 19.09 -3.50
N ARG A 542 -15.80 18.43 -4.64
CA ARG A 542 -16.66 17.35 -5.14
C ARG A 542 -16.91 16.27 -4.09
N SER A 543 -15.84 15.77 -3.47
CA SER A 543 -15.91 14.81 -2.38
C SER A 543 -16.71 15.35 -1.18
N ARG A 544 -16.48 16.61 -0.79
CA ARG A 544 -17.19 17.25 0.33
C ARG A 544 -18.70 17.32 0.07
N PHE A 545 -19.11 17.86 -1.07
CA PHE A 545 -20.51 18.01 -1.45
C PHE A 545 -21.23 16.66 -1.56
N LEU A 546 -20.60 15.66 -2.19
CA LEU A 546 -21.18 14.32 -2.30
C LEU A 546 -21.42 13.72 -0.91
N ILE A 547 -20.45 13.81 -0.01
CA ILE A 547 -20.57 13.23 1.34
C ILE A 547 -21.64 13.96 2.16
N GLN A 548 -21.75 15.29 2.05
CA GLN A 548 -22.82 16.06 2.70
C GLN A 548 -24.19 15.64 2.17
N PHE A 549 -24.37 15.63 0.85
CA PHE A 549 -25.63 15.24 0.19
C PHE A 549 -26.06 13.82 0.58
N VAL A 550 -25.14 12.86 0.47
CA VAL A 550 -25.40 11.45 0.80
C VAL A 550 -25.67 11.27 2.29
N SER A 551 -25.01 12.02 3.17
CA SER A 551 -25.22 11.93 4.62
C SER A 551 -26.66 12.28 4.99
N GLU A 552 -27.18 13.37 4.44
CA GLU A 552 -28.55 13.78 4.65
C GLU A 552 -29.54 12.80 4.02
N PHE A 553 -29.30 12.40 2.77
CA PHE A 553 -30.18 11.48 2.05
C PHE A 553 -30.30 10.13 2.75
N ILE A 554 -29.18 9.50 3.10
CA ILE A 554 -29.17 8.21 3.80
C ILE A 554 -29.82 8.33 5.19
N SER A 555 -29.69 9.47 5.87
CA SER A 555 -30.30 9.69 7.19
C SER A 555 -31.83 9.70 7.10
N GLU A 556 -32.41 10.48 6.20
CA GLU A 556 -33.86 10.54 5.99
C GLU A 556 -34.40 9.21 5.45
N LEU A 557 -33.70 8.62 4.46
CA LEU A 557 -34.05 7.33 3.89
C LEU A 557 -34.03 6.21 4.93
N THR A 558 -33.03 6.20 5.83
CA THR A 558 -32.95 5.26 6.98
C THR A 558 -34.11 5.46 7.94
N THR A 559 -34.56 6.70 8.14
CA THR A 559 -35.64 7.02 9.08
C THR A 559 -36.97 6.44 8.63
N ILE A 560 -37.30 6.56 7.33
CA ILE A 560 -38.54 6.03 6.77
C ILE A 560 -38.51 4.52 6.50
N THR A 561 -37.33 3.91 6.40
CA THR A 561 -37.17 2.46 6.15
C THR A 561 -36.66 1.70 7.38
N TRP A 562 -35.35 1.53 7.52
CA TRP A 562 -34.68 0.76 8.58
C TRP A 562 -35.16 1.10 9.99
N SER A 563 -35.38 2.38 10.30
CA SER A 563 -35.86 2.82 11.61
C SER A 563 -37.34 2.51 11.82
N SER A 564 -38.18 2.60 10.77
CA SER A 564 -39.58 2.17 10.82
C SER A 564 -39.67 0.66 11.06
N ARG A 565 -39.03 -0.13 10.19
CA ARG A 565 -38.93 -1.58 10.30
C ARG A 565 -38.38 -2.04 11.65
N SER A 566 -37.31 -1.41 12.15
CA SER A 566 -36.73 -1.79 13.45
C SER A 566 -37.67 -1.52 14.62
N ARG A 567 -38.48 -0.46 14.56
CA ARG A 567 -39.50 -0.18 15.59
C ARG A 567 -40.63 -1.21 15.52
N SER A 568 -41.13 -1.50 14.32
CA SER A 568 -42.17 -2.52 14.10
C SER A 568 -41.69 -3.90 14.58
N PHE A 569 -40.50 -4.33 14.14
CA PHE A 569 -39.92 -5.61 14.52
C PHE A 569 -39.68 -5.74 16.02
N LYS A 570 -39.23 -4.66 16.69
CA LYS A 570 -39.06 -4.65 18.15
C LYS A 570 -40.38 -4.80 18.91
N ARG A 571 -41.51 -4.30 18.37
CA ARG A 571 -42.84 -4.54 18.96
C ARG A 571 -43.25 -6.00 18.80
N TRP A 572 -43.03 -6.58 17.63
CA TRP A 572 -43.26 -8.00 17.37
C TRP A 572 -42.39 -8.91 18.27
N GLU A 573 -41.12 -8.59 18.47
CA GLU A 573 -40.27 -9.34 19.42
C GLU A 573 -40.81 -9.28 20.85
N LYS A 574 -41.32 -8.12 21.26
CA LYS A 574 -41.94 -7.97 22.58
C LYS A 574 -43.21 -8.79 22.73
N SER A 575 -44.04 -8.92 21.69
CA SER A 575 -45.23 -9.79 21.75
C SER A 575 -44.87 -11.28 21.86
N LEU A 576 -43.63 -11.66 21.54
CA LEU A 576 -43.10 -13.03 21.71
C LEU A 576 -42.23 -13.18 22.97
N ASP A 577 -42.20 -12.19 23.86
CA ASP A 577 -41.33 -12.13 25.05
C ASP A 577 -39.82 -12.32 24.70
N ILE A 578 -39.40 -11.88 23.52
CA ILE A 578 -37.99 -11.92 23.09
C ILE A 578 -37.31 -10.63 23.55
N THR A 579 -36.45 -10.73 24.56
CA THR A 579 -35.73 -9.56 25.11
C THR A 579 -34.26 -9.51 24.73
N LEU A 580 -33.65 -8.32 24.81
CA LEU A 580 -32.21 -8.15 24.61
C LEU A 580 -31.38 -8.99 25.59
N LYS A 581 -31.87 -9.19 26.83
CA LYS A 581 -31.22 -10.03 27.85
C LYS A 581 -31.17 -11.49 27.41
N LYS A 582 -32.27 -12.02 26.86
CA LYS A 582 -32.32 -13.38 26.28
C LYS A 582 -31.29 -13.55 25.17
N LYS A 583 -31.19 -12.59 24.23
CA LYS A 583 -30.19 -12.62 23.14
C LYS A 583 -28.74 -12.55 23.64
N LYS A 584 -28.45 -11.73 24.67
CA LYS A 584 -27.10 -11.61 25.27
C LYS A 584 -26.67 -12.89 26.00
N ASN A 585 -27.61 -13.54 26.71
CA ASN A 585 -27.33 -14.74 27.50
C ASN A 585 -27.49 -16.05 26.72
N TYR A 586 -28.04 -16.00 25.50
CA TYR A 586 -28.33 -17.18 24.67
C TYR A 586 -27.19 -18.21 24.64
N ARG A 587 -25.95 -17.78 24.38
CA ARG A 587 -24.78 -18.68 24.31
C ARG A 587 -24.29 -19.16 25.68
N LYS A 588 -24.48 -18.35 26.73
CA LYS A 588 -24.11 -18.73 28.10
C LYS A 588 -25.01 -19.86 28.60
N ASN A 589 -26.31 -19.77 28.29
CA ASN A 589 -27.31 -20.74 28.70
C ASN A 589 -27.24 -22.05 27.90
N LYS A 590 -26.59 -22.05 26.73
CA LYS A 590 -26.36 -23.23 25.88
C LYS A 590 -25.02 -23.93 26.10
N SER A 591 -24.16 -23.42 26.98
CA SER A 591 -22.94 -24.15 27.34
C SER A 591 -23.37 -25.31 28.25
N PRO A 592 -23.14 -26.58 27.89
CA PRO A 592 -23.33 -27.66 28.86
C PRO A 592 -22.45 -27.34 30.07
N SER A 593 -23.00 -27.45 31.27
CA SER A 593 -22.18 -27.63 32.46
C SER A 593 -21.12 -28.67 32.10
N ARG A 594 -19.83 -28.36 32.31
CA ARG A 594 -18.76 -29.35 32.18
C ARG A 594 -19.21 -30.58 32.96
N LEU A 595 -19.61 -31.65 32.26
CA LEU A 595 -19.69 -32.97 32.86
C LEU A 595 -18.28 -33.22 33.38
N GLN A 596 -18.15 -33.25 34.71
CA GLN A 596 -16.95 -33.79 35.32
C GLN A 596 -16.79 -35.21 34.76
N PRO A 597 -15.64 -35.57 34.19
CA PRO A 597 -15.40 -36.96 33.85
C PRO A 597 -15.48 -37.79 35.14
N PRO A 598 -16.01 -39.02 35.10
CA PRO A 598 -15.89 -39.92 36.24
C PRO A 598 -14.42 -40.09 36.58
N LEU A 599 -14.10 -40.04 37.87
CA LEU A 599 -12.79 -40.42 38.40
C LEU A 599 -12.61 -41.93 38.17
N SER A 600 -11.94 -42.30 37.08
CA SER A 600 -11.26 -43.58 36.99
C SER A 600 -9.77 -43.32 37.12
N ALA A 601 -9.19 -43.86 38.18
CA ALA A 601 -7.75 -43.96 38.38
C ALA A 601 -7.14 -44.84 37.27
N ASP A 602 -5.85 -44.60 37.01
CA ASP A 602 -5.00 -45.27 36.02
C ASP A 602 -5.23 -44.88 34.56
N GLU A 603 -4.45 -43.90 34.10
CA GLU A 603 -3.40 -44.13 33.08
C GLU A 603 -2.59 -42.84 32.80
N THR A 604 -1.28 -43.06 32.67
CA THR A 604 -0.10 -42.20 32.43
C THR A 604 -0.31 -40.87 31.67
N PRO A 605 0.38 -39.76 32.05
CA PRO A 605 0.15 -38.44 31.44
C PRO A 605 0.74 -38.34 30.02
N LEU A 606 -0.15 -38.35 29.02
CA LEU A 606 0.18 -37.93 27.67
C LEU A 606 0.38 -36.41 27.62
N ILE A 607 1.63 -36.05 27.28
CA ILE A 607 2.16 -34.76 26.83
C ILE A 607 1.06 -33.76 26.42
N ALA A 608 0.93 -32.70 27.22
CA ALA A 608 0.09 -31.55 26.89
C ALA A 608 0.46 -31.02 25.49
N PRO A 609 -0.51 -30.85 24.57
CA PRO A 609 -0.20 -30.22 23.30
C PRO A 609 0.12 -28.76 23.57
N PHE A 610 1.40 -28.42 23.38
CA PHE A 610 1.92 -27.07 23.26
C PHE A 610 0.88 -26.17 22.58
N GLN A 611 0.51 -25.08 23.25
CA GLN A 611 -0.30 -24.01 22.68
C GLN A 611 0.41 -23.48 21.43
N ARG A 612 0.09 -24.05 20.26
CA ARG A 612 0.50 -23.51 18.98
C ARG A 612 -0.02 -22.09 18.92
N ARG A 613 0.91 -21.12 18.86
CA ARG A 613 0.64 -19.71 18.57
C ARG A 613 -0.40 -19.65 17.46
N ARG A 614 -1.53 -19.01 17.78
CA ARG A 614 -2.71 -18.88 16.93
C ARG A 614 -2.28 -18.38 15.54
N GLN A 615 -2.29 -19.28 14.56
CA GLN A 615 -2.22 -18.90 13.15
C GLN A 615 -3.46 -18.06 12.83
N TYR A 616 -3.22 -16.84 12.35
CA TYR A 616 -4.26 -15.86 11.97
C TYR A 616 -5.24 -16.39 10.90
N THR A 617 -4.96 -17.52 10.27
CA THR A 617 -5.78 -18.16 9.22
C THR A 617 -7.03 -18.87 9.77
N ARG A 618 -7.08 -19.22 11.06
CA ARG A 618 -8.25 -19.93 11.64
C ARG A 618 -9.49 -19.05 11.80
N TYR A 619 -9.37 -17.73 11.64
CA TYR A 619 -10.52 -16.81 11.72
C TYR A 619 -11.49 -16.98 10.55
N TYR A 620 -11.01 -17.50 9.41
CA TYR A 620 -11.79 -17.61 8.17
C TYR A 620 -12.43 -18.99 7.94
N HIS A 621 -11.95 -20.05 8.60
CA HIS A 621 -12.42 -21.43 8.43
C HIS A 621 -13.10 -22.03 9.67
N ASN A 622 -13.55 -21.20 10.61
CA ASN A 622 -14.22 -21.71 11.81
C ASN A 622 -15.75 -21.74 11.59
N LYS A 623 -16.29 -22.93 11.35
CA LYS A 623 -17.74 -23.21 11.19
C LYS A 623 -18.61 -22.72 12.36
N VAL A 624 -18.00 -22.44 13.52
CA VAL A 624 -18.68 -22.03 14.76
C VAL A 624 -18.83 -20.50 14.89
N LEU A 625 -18.22 -19.71 14.00
CA LEU A 625 -18.37 -18.25 14.01
C LEU A 625 -19.70 -17.82 13.36
N PRO A 626 -20.43 -16.83 13.92
CA PRO A 626 -21.71 -16.33 13.37
C PRO A 626 -21.58 -15.61 12.01
N TYR A 627 -20.35 -15.48 11.50
CA TYR A 627 -20.03 -14.91 10.19
C TYR A 627 -19.36 -15.94 9.27
N PHE A 628 -19.50 -17.23 9.57
CA PHE A 628 -19.00 -18.30 8.72
C PHE A 628 -19.56 -18.14 7.30
N LYS A 629 -18.66 -18.03 6.31
CA LYS A 629 -19.00 -17.88 4.89
C LYS A 629 -18.80 -19.24 4.23
N GLN A 630 -19.91 -19.87 3.86
CA GLN A 630 -19.93 -21.27 3.41
C GLN A 630 -19.28 -21.45 2.02
N LEU A 631 -19.27 -20.40 1.20
CA LEU A 631 -18.62 -20.35 -0.12
C LEU A 631 -18.08 -18.94 -0.32
N VAL A 632 -16.76 -18.75 -0.23
CA VAL A 632 -16.09 -17.56 -0.77
C VAL A 632 -15.49 -18.01 -2.09
N ASN A 633 -16.23 -17.82 -3.18
CA ASN A 633 -15.68 -18.09 -4.50
C ASN A 633 -14.60 -17.05 -4.81
N ILE A 634 -13.46 -17.48 -5.31
CA ILE A 634 -12.37 -16.60 -5.73
C ILE A 634 -12.37 -16.62 -7.25
N ASP A 635 -12.65 -15.47 -7.88
CA ASP A 635 -12.41 -15.33 -9.31
C ASP A 635 -10.90 -15.18 -9.55
N VAL A 636 -10.25 -16.27 -9.96
CA VAL A 636 -8.81 -16.32 -10.24
C VAL A 636 -8.45 -15.40 -11.41
N SER A 637 -9.32 -15.31 -12.42
CA SER A 637 -9.12 -14.49 -13.61
C SER A 637 -9.11 -13.00 -13.24
N ALA A 638 -10.11 -12.55 -12.48
CA ALA A 638 -10.15 -11.17 -11.96
C ALA A 638 -8.94 -10.85 -11.07
N CYS A 639 -8.52 -11.79 -10.21
CA CYS A 639 -7.36 -11.61 -9.34
C CYS A 639 -6.08 -11.38 -10.14
N ILE A 640 -5.85 -12.12 -11.23
CA ILE A 640 -4.68 -11.92 -12.08
C ILE A 640 -4.78 -10.57 -12.78
N ARG A 641 -5.93 -10.24 -13.41
CA ARG A 641 -6.16 -8.95 -14.08
C ARG A 641 -5.84 -7.77 -13.17
N TRP A 642 -6.38 -7.74 -11.96
CA TRP A 642 -6.22 -6.63 -11.02
C TRP A 642 -4.80 -6.53 -10.44
N THR A 643 -4.01 -7.61 -10.45
CA THR A 643 -2.65 -7.61 -9.90
C THR A 643 -1.57 -7.27 -10.92
N THR A 644 -1.88 -7.29 -12.22
CA THR A 644 -0.95 -6.92 -13.31
C THR A 644 -0.40 -5.48 -13.18
N CYS A 645 -1.16 -4.58 -12.55
CA CYS A 645 -0.74 -3.20 -12.23
C CYS A 645 0.44 -3.08 -11.27
N ASN A 646 0.82 -4.19 -10.66
CA ASN A 646 2.01 -4.22 -9.82
C ASN A 646 3.27 -4.50 -10.61
N PHE A 647 3.22 -4.75 -11.93
CA PHE A 647 4.41 -5.04 -12.73
C PHE A 647 4.44 -4.28 -14.06
N LEU A 648 3.41 -4.45 -14.89
CA LEU A 648 3.50 -4.05 -16.30
C LEU A 648 3.01 -2.63 -16.56
N HIS A 649 2.16 -2.11 -15.69
CA HIS A 649 1.58 -0.78 -15.85
C HIS A 649 1.44 -0.07 -14.52
N SER A 650 1.42 1.25 -14.58
CA SER A 650 1.54 2.14 -13.43
C SER A 650 0.20 2.73 -13.03
N GLY A 651 -0.59 2.02 -12.23
CA GLY A 651 -1.90 2.53 -11.78
C GLY A 651 -2.44 1.79 -10.55
N THR A 652 -3.63 2.20 -10.09
CA THR A 652 -4.30 1.55 -8.96
C THR A 652 -5.09 0.34 -9.44
N TRP A 653 -5.13 -0.76 -8.67
CA TRP A 653 -5.89 -1.95 -9.05
C TRP A 653 -7.38 -1.64 -9.27
N GLU A 654 -7.91 -0.61 -8.61
CA GLU A 654 -9.26 -0.10 -8.78
C GLU A 654 -9.52 0.43 -10.21
N SER A 655 -8.55 1.11 -10.82
CA SER A 655 -8.67 1.66 -12.18
C SER A 655 -8.86 0.57 -13.24
N TYR A 656 -8.36 -0.63 -12.95
CA TYR A 656 -8.35 -1.80 -13.84
C TYR A 656 -9.52 -2.74 -13.60
N ARG A 657 -10.27 -2.53 -12.52
CA ARG A 657 -11.45 -3.34 -12.21
C ARG A 657 -12.52 -3.20 -13.29
N ASP A 658 -12.77 -1.96 -13.71
CA ASP A 658 -13.94 -1.59 -14.50
C ASP A 658 -13.65 -1.51 -16.02
N SER A 659 -12.38 -1.66 -16.45
CA SER A 659 -11.94 -1.23 -17.78
C SER A 659 -11.13 -2.25 -18.59
N LEU A 660 -10.76 -3.41 -18.03
CA LEU A 660 -9.82 -4.34 -18.68
C LEU A 660 -10.40 -5.70 -19.06
N LEU A 661 -10.54 -5.89 -20.38
CA LEU A 661 -10.44 -7.19 -21.03
C LEU A 661 -8.94 -7.48 -21.22
N PHE A 662 -8.37 -8.37 -20.42
CA PHE A 662 -6.95 -8.70 -20.44
C PHE A 662 -6.74 -10.15 -20.85
N ASN A 663 -5.82 -10.39 -21.80
CA ASN A 663 -5.37 -11.73 -22.18
C ASN A 663 -4.03 -12.05 -21.49
N LEU A 664 -3.96 -13.21 -20.82
CA LEU A 664 -2.77 -13.73 -20.14
C LEU A 664 -1.59 -13.97 -21.10
N ASP A 665 -1.84 -14.15 -22.39
CA ASP A 665 -0.81 -14.38 -23.42
C ASP A 665 0.21 -13.23 -23.53
N GLN A 666 -0.13 -12.02 -23.06
CA GLN A 666 0.79 -10.88 -23.01
C GLN A 666 2.01 -11.11 -22.09
N PHE A 667 1.96 -12.09 -21.19
CA PHE A 667 3.11 -12.48 -20.35
C PHE A 667 4.10 -13.42 -21.06
N SER A 668 3.68 -14.11 -22.13
CA SER A 668 4.47 -15.16 -22.78
C SER A 668 5.83 -14.68 -23.32
N PRO A 669 5.94 -13.54 -24.03
CA PRO A 669 7.22 -13.08 -24.56
C PRO A 669 8.23 -12.69 -23.46
N ILE A 670 7.73 -12.15 -22.35
CA ILE A 670 8.55 -11.71 -21.21
C ILE A 670 9.03 -12.91 -20.41
N GLN A 671 8.14 -13.87 -20.18
CA GLN A 671 8.46 -15.12 -19.49
C GLN A 671 9.49 -15.93 -20.30
N SER A 672 9.33 -16.01 -21.63
CA SER A 672 10.31 -16.63 -22.53
C SER A 672 11.68 -15.94 -22.46
N LEU A 673 11.74 -14.61 -22.45
CA LEU A 673 12.98 -13.86 -22.26
C LEU A 673 13.63 -14.17 -20.91
N LEU A 674 12.86 -14.25 -19.82
CA LEU A 674 13.42 -14.52 -18.49
C LEU A 674 13.84 -15.99 -18.31
N ASP A 675 13.08 -16.91 -18.89
CA ASP A 675 13.36 -18.34 -18.84
C ASP A 675 14.59 -18.71 -19.66
N SER A 676 14.89 -18.01 -20.74
CA SER A 676 16.15 -18.20 -21.49
C SER A 676 17.40 -17.86 -20.67
N TYR A 677 17.27 -17.06 -19.60
CA TYR A 677 18.36 -16.75 -18.67
C TYR A 677 18.35 -17.61 -17.39
N ASN A 678 17.37 -18.51 -17.24
CA ASN A 678 17.38 -19.49 -16.16
C ASN A 678 18.20 -20.70 -16.61
N PRO A 679 19.10 -21.25 -15.76
CA PRO A 679 19.74 -22.51 -16.07
C PRO A 679 18.67 -23.59 -16.27
N PRO A 680 18.86 -24.55 -17.18
CA PRO A 680 17.92 -25.64 -17.39
C PRO A 680 17.66 -26.32 -16.05
N ARG A 681 16.38 -26.49 -15.70
CA ARG A 681 16.00 -27.24 -14.50
C ARG A 681 16.43 -28.70 -14.72
N THR A 682 17.53 -29.09 -14.08
CA THR A 682 17.95 -30.49 -13.92
C THR A 682 17.02 -31.22 -12.97
#